data_AF-A0A938LN44-F1
#
_entry.id   AF-A0A938LN44-F1
#
_cell.length_a   1.000
_cell.length_b   1.000
_cell.length_c   1.000
_cell.angle_alpha   90.00
_cell.angle_beta   90.00
_cell.angle_gamma   90.00
#
_symmetry.space_group_name_H-M   'P 1'
#
loop_
_entity.id
_entity.type
_entity.pdbx_description
1 polymer ?
#
loop_
_entity_poly.entity_id
_entity_poly.type
_entity_poly.pdbx_seq_one_letter_code
_entity_poly.pdbx_strand_id
1 'polypeptide(L)'
;MIEEALRTQLEPVVDRRRRLSLAWRLSLYWLTAGVVGLFLIGADRLLGWRSPLALASLCLAVVAATVWAIYRVRRLRPDYRAIARHIEQQHPDLKALLLAAIEQKPEGPEGRFGYLQHQVLLQAVSHATHHDWMQTIPPRTLALANFSWFAALGFLLFVLLLLWPAHRPGAPARTVLLQGGYSITVTPGDTEVEKGSPVVILGRFEGQLPSAVDLLFGPPGQTPQRMALTKSLNDPVFGGMIQETSSNLLYRLEYAGWRTRDYTISIFQSPELVRADARIVYPAYTKLPAKTVEDTRQISVVEGSEVTLTFMLNKPVQTARLAPRSGVALGLAIDREHPNVLTTSFTATQSQQYDLHLADAQGRANKMPPRFVIDVQKNLPPQLTPLFPANDVVVSPLEELVLEAKVADDYGLLGYGLTYSLIGAKNEEITLGTAQPDGIVKAEGPARSGLVRAYRIASDDATTNVAAEPQIRYLLALEDLGAEPDQLLTYYFWAEDMGPDGKPRRTASDMYFAEVRPFEEIFRESQSFQDGQNQEQQQNQEGQERNQSGEQLARLQKQIISATWNIKQQAERAGGITGRKDDVEVVRQSQAGVLEQARQALTEAEDPAAAKSLQAAAEHMEKAVEHLTKASESAATTELTPALSAEQAAYQELLKLRQREHQVARGRNSGQRNNASSERLQRQLQQLELTQRENRYETQQLAQSRQQESRQEDLQMLNRLRDLARRQSEMSERLRETEAALRQARDEQQRQDLLRELQRLRDEQLQALRDTDEIGRQMDRAQNRQRMADARQRLDESRSEIRQSAEALEQGRLSQAQTSATRAQRQLEQMREELQRRTSSQFADQMRDMRDQAQQLDQRQNEIAGEIGREIDARQKTLAGPEVGPELAERVDRQKENMRKLLEEVKTVSEQAEVSEPLLSRKLYDTLRQASMGDTDKALEATGELLRRNFLPQAQEIERRAGAGIEQLRRGVEEAARNVLGDEAESLRLARRQLDELIEEAGGEPTARAGGRERQQPGDANNPMDAGTRQRQADAERRPGGERQEGQSAERQGTPQDAQQSQQAQQGGAPREGGQPQESEDQRARAEAGERPGDRAGDRQGRPGERRAEGVPPSERGQELAPAQAGDARDTGTIDGGGSTGPRGPFTDERFRQWAGRLRDVEDMLPQRDLREEAARIWDRARAIRAESRRHSKEPQWDLVQMQVMNPLVELRQRVSERLAQLQSKEAMVPIDRDPVPDRFAELVRAYFENLGQGAQ
;
A
#
# COMPACT_ATOMS: atom_id res chain seq x y z
N MET A 1 -29.46 33.62 -10.31
CA MET A 1 -29.82 32.20 -10.12
C MET A 1 -30.60 31.62 -11.31
N ILE A 2 -31.93 31.81 -11.45
CA ILE A 2 -32.69 31.05 -12.48
C ILE A 2 -32.32 31.42 -13.93
N GLU A 3 -32.03 32.69 -14.22
CA GLU A 3 -31.53 33.08 -15.56
C GLU A 3 -30.17 32.43 -15.88
N GLU A 4 -29.30 32.28 -14.88
CA GLU A 4 -28.03 31.54 -15.03
C GLU A 4 -28.30 30.05 -15.26
N ALA A 5 -29.22 29.43 -14.51
CA ALA A 5 -29.60 28.04 -14.72
C ALA A 5 -30.09 27.77 -16.15
N LEU A 6 -30.92 28.65 -16.72
CA LEU A 6 -31.35 28.54 -18.12
C LEU A 6 -30.18 28.72 -19.11
N ARG A 7 -29.25 29.65 -18.84
CA ARG A 7 -28.04 29.84 -19.64
C ARG A 7 -27.12 28.61 -19.58
N THR A 8 -26.94 28.00 -18.40
CA THR A 8 -26.17 26.75 -18.20
C THR A 8 -26.77 25.57 -18.96
N GLN A 9 -28.11 25.44 -19.02
CA GLN A 9 -28.75 24.40 -19.84
C GLN A 9 -28.59 24.63 -21.36
N LEU A 10 -28.41 25.89 -21.79
CA LEU A 10 -28.15 26.22 -23.19
C LEU A 10 -26.66 26.13 -23.58
N GLU A 11 -25.75 26.16 -22.61
CA GLU A 11 -24.29 26.16 -22.84
C GLU A 11 -23.77 24.91 -23.58
N PRO A 12 -24.21 23.66 -23.30
CA PRO A 12 -23.86 22.49 -24.10
C PRO A 12 -24.26 22.61 -25.58
N VAL A 13 -25.38 23.26 -25.87
CA VAL A 13 -25.88 23.48 -27.24
C VAL A 13 -25.07 24.58 -27.94
N VAL A 14 -24.74 25.66 -27.21
CA VAL A 14 -23.80 26.72 -27.66
C VAL A 14 -22.45 26.10 -28.04
N ASP A 15 -21.92 25.20 -27.22
CA ASP A 15 -20.60 24.62 -27.43
C ASP A 15 -20.58 23.55 -28.54
N ARG A 16 -21.63 22.73 -28.70
CA ARG A 16 -21.81 21.90 -29.91
C ARG A 16 -21.81 22.76 -31.18
N ARG A 17 -22.54 23.89 -31.16
CA ARG A 17 -22.62 24.84 -32.30
C ARG A 17 -21.27 25.52 -32.57
N ARG A 18 -20.52 25.91 -31.53
CA ARG A 18 -19.15 26.44 -31.65
C ARG A 18 -18.20 25.43 -32.27
N ARG A 19 -18.14 24.19 -31.76
CA ARG A 19 -17.31 23.11 -32.31
C ARG A 19 -17.58 22.86 -33.78
N LEU A 20 -18.86 22.77 -34.17
CA LEU A 20 -19.26 22.62 -35.57
C LEU A 20 -18.79 23.82 -36.42
N SER A 21 -18.99 25.06 -35.95
CA SER A 21 -18.54 26.27 -36.66
C SER A 21 -17.01 26.37 -36.81
N LEU A 22 -16.26 25.77 -35.89
CA LEU A 22 -14.80 25.72 -35.89
C LEU A 22 -14.29 24.66 -36.88
N ALA A 23 -14.86 23.45 -36.87
CA ALA A 23 -14.50 22.39 -37.81
C ALA A 23 -14.72 22.81 -39.27
N TRP A 24 -15.89 23.39 -39.59
CA TRP A 24 -16.17 23.92 -40.93
C TRP A 24 -15.18 25.01 -41.38
N ARG A 25 -14.76 25.90 -40.47
CA ARG A 25 -13.76 26.94 -40.77
C ARG A 25 -12.36 26.36 -40.99
N LEU A 26 -11.93 25.44 -40.13
CA LEU A 26 -10.62 24.80 -40.27
C LEU A 26 -10.52 23.93 -41.52
N SER A 27 -11.59 23.20 -41.87
CA SER A 27 -11.67 22.48 -43.15
C SER A 27 -11.47 23.43 -44.35
N LEU A 28 -12.15 24.58 -44.35
CA LEU A 28 -11.99 25.60 -45.40
C LEU A 28 -10.55 26.17 -45.48
N TYR A 29 -9.92 26.48 -44.34
CA TYR A 29 -8.55 27.01 -44.32
C TYR A 29 -7.50 25.97 -44.73
N TRP A 30 -7.66 24.71 -44.34
CA TRP A 30 -6.71 23.65 -44.72
C TRP A 30 -6.89 23.21 -46.18
N LEU A 31 -8.12 23.15 -46.68
CA LEU A 31 -8.38 22.88 -48.10
C LEU A 31 -7.81 24.00 -48.99
N THR A 32 -8.06 25.27 -48.67
CA THR A 32 -7.51 26.39 -49.45
C THR A 32 -5.98 26.45 -49.40
N ALA A 33 -5.36 26.23 -48.25
CA ALA A 33 -3.89 26.15 -48.15
C ALA A 33 -3.31 24.92 -48.91
N GLY A 34 -4.01 23.78 -48.93
CA GLY A 34 -3.63 22.62 -49.75
C GLY A 34 -3.72 22.91 -51.26
N VAL A 35 -4.72 23.66 -51.71
CA VAL A 35 -4.84 24.10 -53.11
C VAL A 35 -3.72 25.08 -53.49
N VAL A 36 -3.36 26.02 -52.60
CA VAL A 36 -2.19 26.89 -52.79
C VAL A 36 -0.90 26.08 -52.84
N GLY A 37 -0.76 25.05 -52.00
CA GLY A 37 0.38 24.13 -52.05
C GLY A 37 0.48 23.35 -53.36
N LEU A 38 -0.64 22.85 -53.91
CA LEU A 38 -0.67 22.24 -55.24
C LEU A 38 -0.29 23.23 -56.35
N PHE A 39 -0.71 24.49 -56.25
CA PHE A 39 -0.30 25.53 -57.20
C PHE A 39 1.20 25.79 -57.15
N LEU A 40 1.81 25.80 -55.95
CA LEU A 40 3.27 25.90 -55.79
C LEU A 40 4.01 24.68 -56.39
N ILE A 41 3.49 23.46 -56.23
CA ILE A 41 4.02 22.26 -56.91
C ILE A 41 3.90 22.41 -58.44
N GLY A 42 2.79 22.96 -58.94
CA GLY A 42 2.59 23.23 -60.36
C GLY A 42 3.59 24.25 -60.92
N ALA A 43 3.83 25.34 -60.19
CA ALA A 43 4.80 26.37 -60.56
C ALA A 43 6.25 25.85 -60.56
N ASP A 44 6.60 24.97 -59.61
CA ASP A 44 7.87 24.25 -59.62
C ASP A 44 8.02 23.39 -60.90
N ARG A 45 7.00 22.57 -61.19
CA ARG A 45 7.02 21.61 -62.31
C ARG A 45 7.01 22.25 -63.69
N LEU A 46 6.37 23.42 -63.85
CA LEU A 46 6.11 24.05 -65.15
C LEU A 46 6.93 25.31 -65.43
N LEU A 47 7.29 26.08 -64.39
CA LEU A 47 8.09 27.31 -64.52
C LEU A 47 9.48 27.18 -63.88
N GLY A 48 9.79 26.07 -63.22
CA GLY A 48 11.08 25.85 -62.53
C GLY A 48 11.31 26.75 -61.31
N TRP A 49 10.28 27.46 -60.84
CA TRP A 49 10.44 28.58 -59.90
C TRP A 49 10.54 28.10 -58.44
N ARG A 50 11.72 27.60 -58.06
CA ARG A 50 12.03 27.20 -56.69
C ARG A 50 12.37 28.40 -55.81
N SER A 51 11.59 28.62 -54.76
CA SER A 51 11.97 29.48 -53.63
C SER A 51 11.88 28.70 -52.32
N PRO A 52 12.97 28.57 -51.53
CA PRO A 52 12.96 27.79 -50.29
C PRO A 52 12.06 28.41 -49.21
N LEU A 53 11.78 29.71 -49.33
CA LEU A 53 10.89 30.45 -48.43
C LEU A 53 9.40 30.14 -48.64
N ALA A 54 8.99 29.54 -49.77
CA ALA A 54 7.58 29.27 -50.05
C ALA A 54 6.96 28.24 -49.09
N LEU A 55 7.72 27.19 -48.72
CA LEU A 55 7.28 26.21 -47.72
C LEU A 55 7.11 26.88 -46.34
N ALA A 56 8.10 27.67 -45.93
CA ALA A 56 8.09 28.36 -44.64
C ALA A 56 6.94 29.38 -44.54
N SER A 57 6.68 30.16 -45.60
CA SER A 57 5.57 31.11 -45.63
C SER A 57 4.20 30.43 -45.69
N LEU A 58 4.07 29.30 -46.40
CA LEU A 58 2.85 28.49 -46.40
C LEU A 58 2.55 27.93 -44.99
N CYS A 59 3.55 27.35 -44.32
CA CYS A 59 3.42 26.86 -42.95
C CYS A 59 3.05 27.99 -41.97
N LEU A 60 3.71 29.15 -42.06
CA LEU A 60 3.40 30.32 -41.22
C LEU A 60 1.98 30.82 -41.47
N ALA A 61 1.52 30.87 -42.73
CA ALA A 61 0.16 31.28 -43.08
C ALA A 61 -0.90 30.30 -42.54
N VAL A 62 -0.64 28.99 -42.57
CA VAL A 62 -1.52 27.97 -41.98
C VAL A 62 -1.61 28.12 -40.45
N VAL A 63 -0.49 28.37 -39.77
CA VAL A 63 -0.48 28.64 -38.32
C VAL A 63 -1.25 29.93 -38.00
N ALA A 64 -1.02 31.01 -38.75
CA ALA A 64 -1.75 32.26 -38.57
C ALA A 64 -3.26 32.11 -38.81
N ALA A 65 -3.67 31.40 -39.87
CA ALA A 65 -5.07 31.18 -40.21
C ALA A 65 -5.80 30.29 -39.19
N THR A 66 -5.15 29.24 -38.68
CA THR A 66 -5.71 28.37 -37.64
C THR A 66 -5.88 29.11 -36.32
N VAL A 67 -4.87 29.87 -35.86
CA VAL A 67 -4.96 30.72 -34.67
C VAL A 67 -6.06 31.78 -34.83
N TRP A 68 -6.16 32.43 -36.00
CA TRP A 68 -7.21 33.41 -36.29
C TRP A 68 -8.61 32.79 -36.29
N ALA A 69 -8.77 31.57 -36.84
CA ALA A 69 -10.04 30.85 -36.83
C ALA A 69 -10.49 30.53 -35.38
N ILE A 70 -9.57 30.03 -34.54
CA ILE A 70 -9.83 29.74 -33.12
C ILE A 70 -10.19 31.03 -32.36
N TYR A 71 -9.41 32.10 -32.54
CA TYR A 71 -9.65 33.41 -31.92
C TYR A 71 -11.01 34.00 -32.32
N ARG A 72 -11.35 33.95 -33.61
CA ARG A 72 -12.63 34.46 -34.14
C ARG A 72 -13.84 33.63 -33.68
N VAL A 73 -13.70 32.32 -33.49
CA VAL A 73 -14.77 31.50 -32.88
C VAL A 73 -14.91 31.81 -31.38
N ARG A 74 -13.80 31.93 -30.64
CA ARG A 74 -13.82 32.26 -29.20
C ARG A 74 -14.41 33.66 -28.91
N ARG A 75 -14.18 34.67 -29.76
CA ARG A 75 -14.75 36.02 -29.62
C ARG A 75 -16.19 36.19 -30.12
N LEU A 76 -16.79 35.21 -30.80
CA LEU A 76 -18.19 35.30 -31.23
C LEU A 76 -19.14 35.11 -30.03
N ARG A 77 -19.84 36.18 -29.65
CA ARG A 77 -20.93 36.11 -28.66
C ARG A 77 -22.04 35.20 -29.22
N PRO A 78 -22.54 34.22 -28.44
CA PRO A 78 -23.62 33.34 -28.90
C PRO A 78 -24.96 34.11 -28.97
N ASP A 79 -25.66 33.97 -30.10
CA ASP A 79 -27.03 34.45 -30.23
C ASP A 79 -28.00 33.41 -29.64
N TYR A 80 -28.35 33.60 -28.38
CA TYR A 80 -29.32 32.76 -27.66
C TYR A 80 -30.72 32.79 -28.30
N ARG A 81 -31.15 33.87 -28.96
CA ARG A 81 -32.46 33.96 -29.62
C ARG A 81 -32.50 33.14 -30.91
N ALA A 82 -31.38 33.02 -31.62
CA ALA A 82 -31.24 32.09 -32.74
C ALA A 82 -31.01 30.63 -32.32
N ILE A 83 -30.67 30.36 -31.06
CA ILE A 83 -30.63 29.00 -30.50
C ILE A 83 -32.02 28.59 -30.03
N ALA A 84 -32.69 29.44 -29.23
CA ALA A 84 -34.06 29.24 -28.74
C ALA A 84 -35.04 28.88 -29.86
N ARG A 85 -35.13 29.72 -30.91
CA ARG A 85 -35.99 29.48 -32.07
C ARG A 85 -35.68 28.17 -32.81
N HIS A 86 -34.45 27.67 -32.73
CA HIS A 86 -34.09 26.40 -33.37
C HIS A 86 -34.42 25.18 -32.50
N ILE A 87 -34.37 25.33 -31.17
CA ILE A 87 -34.87 24.33 -30.23
C ILE A 87 -36.40 24.22 -30.36
N GLU A 88 -37.12 25.35 -30.34
CA GLU A 88 -38.59 25.39 -30.49
C GLU A 88 -39.09 24.89 -31.86
N GLN A 89 -38.26 24.98 -32.91
CA GLN A 89 -38.55 24.38 -34.22
C GLN A 89 -38.53 22.84 -34.21
N GLN A 90 -37.82 22.22 -33.27
CA GLN A 90 -37.76 20.76 -33.10
C GLN A 90 -38.64 20.29 -31.92
N HIS A 91 -38.90 21.17 -30.95
CA HIS A 91 -39.78 20.97 -29.79
C HIS A 91 -40.98 21.93 -29.88
N PRO A 92 -41.97 21.68 -30.76
CA PRO A 92 -43.15 22.54 -30.94
C PRO A 92 -44.07 22.57 -29.71
N ASP A 93 -43.91 21.61 -28.80
CA ASP A 93 -44.52 21.56 -27.48
C ASP A 93 -44.10 22.74 -26.57
N LEU A 94 -42.95 23.38 -26.83
CA LEU A 94 -42.52 24.60 -26.13
C LEU A 94 -43.39 25.83 -26.44
N LYS A 95 -44.12 25.91 -27.56
CA LYS A 95 -45.09 27.00 -27.86
C LYS A 95 -44.56 28.44 -27.60
N ALA A 96 -43.34 28.74 -28.04
CA ALA A 96 -42.64 30.03 -27.84
C ALA A 96 -42.25 30.38 -26.38
N LEU A 97 -42.36 29.44 -25.43
CA LEU A 97 -42.05 29.63 -24.01
C LEU A 97 -40.55 29.86 -23.76
N LEU A 98 -39.67 29.17 -24.49
CA LEU A 98 -38.22 29.33 -24.35
C LEU A 98 -37.74 30.66 -24.94
N LEU A 99 -38.31 31.09 -26.07
CA LEU A 99 -38.07 32.42 -26.62
C LEU A 99 -38.59 33.52 -25.67
N ALA A 100 -39.80 33.36 -25.13
CA ALA A 100 -40.36 34.28 -24.15
C ALA A 100 -39.53 34.36 -22.85
N ALA A 101 -38.96 33.24 -22.38
CA ALA A 101 -38.06 33.21 -21.23
C ALA A 101 -36.74 33.97 -21.47
N ILE A 102 -36.29 34.08 -22.73
CA ILE A 102 -35.02 34.71 -23.13
C ILE A 102 -35.21 36.19 -23.54
N GLU A 103 -36.42 36.61 -23.90
CA GLU A 103 -36.72 38.01 -24.24
C GLU A 103 -37.32 38.83 -23.08
N GLN A 104 -37.67 38.18 -21.96
CA GLN A 104 -38.07 38.84 -20.73
C GLN A 104 -37.00 39.80 -20.18
N LYS A 105 -37.47 40.91 -19.61
CA LYS A 105 -36.70 41.82 -18.77
C LYS A 105 -37.39 41.91 -17.41
N PRO A 106 -36.66 42.08 -16.31
CA PRO A 106 -37.29 42.30 -15.01
C PRO A 106 -38.01 43.66 -14.99
N GLU A 107 -39.29 43.65 -14.61
CA GLU A 107 -40.14 44.85 -14.56
C GLU A 107 -40.38 45.36 -13.12
N GLY A 108 -39.87 44.65 -12.11
CA GLY A 108 -39.98 45.06 -10.70
C GLY A 108 -39.01 46.19 -10.33
N PRO A 109 -39.33 47.02 -9.30
CA PRO A 109 -38.56 48.22 -8.94
C PRO A 109 -37.13 47.96 -8.43
N GLU A 110 -36.77 46.70 -8.14
CA GLU A 110 -35.40 46.28 -7.79
C GLU A 110 -34.72 45.42 -8.88
N GLY A 111 -35.25 45.39 -10.10
CA GLY A 111 -34.73 44.51 -11.16
C GLY A 111 -34.99 43.02 -10.91
N ARG A 112 -35.96 42.68 -10.06
CA ARG A 112 -36.46 41.30 -9.85
C ARG A 112 -37.53 40.94 -10.88
N PHE A 113 -37.56 39.67 -11.30
CA PHE A 113 -38.62 39.13 -12.16
C PHE A 113 -39.94 38.94 -11.37
N GLY A 114 -41.07 39.24 -12.01
CA GLY A 114 -42.40 39.03 -11.43
C GLY A 114 -42.81 37.54 -11.37
N TYR A 115 -43.87 37.21 -10.63
CA TYR A 115 -44.29 35.80 -10.41
C TYR A 115 -44.54 35.02 -11.72
N LEU A 116 -45.21 35.63 -12.71
CA LEU A 116 -45.47 35.00 -14.00
C LEU A 116 -44.19 34.82 -14.84
N GLN A 117 -43.29 35.80 -14.80
CA GLN A 117 -41.96 35.72 -15.43
C GLN A 117 -41.14 34.55 -14.81
N HIS A 118 -41.17 34.44 -13.49
CA HIS A 118 -40.53 33.36 -12.72
C HIS A 118 -41.11 31.97 -13.06
N GLN A 119 -42.44 31.86 -13.24
CA GLN A 119 -43.09 30.62 -13.70
C GLN A 119 -42.68 30.22 -15.11
N VAL A 120 -42.60 31.16 -16.06
CA VAL A 120 -42.13 30.88 -17.43
C VAL A 120 -40.67 30.40 -17.43
N LEU A 121 -39.80 31.03 -16.64
CA LEU A 121 -38.41 30.58 -16.46
C LEU A 121 -38.33 29.16 -15.86
N LEU A 122 -39.12 28.84 -14.82
CA LEU A 122 -39.16 27.51 -14.23
C LEU A 122 -39.68 26.45 -15.22
N GLN A 123 -40.70 26.77 -16.02
CA GLN A 123 -41.23 25.85 -17.04
C GLN A 123 -40.20 25.59 -18.15
N ALA A 124 -39.46 26.61 -18.61
CA ALA A 124 -38.37 26.45 -19.57
C ALA A 124 -37.25 25.53 -19.05
N VAL A 125 -36.83 25.71 -17.79
CA VAL A 125 -35.80 24.87 -17.15
C VAL A 125 -36.30 23.45 -16.90
N SER A 126 -37.56 23.27 -16.47
CA SER A 126 -38.11 21.92 -16.27
C SER A 126 -38.19 21.12 -17.58
N HIS A 127 -38.53 21.77 -18.70
CA HIS A 127 -38.51 21.13 -20.03
C HIS A 127 -37.10 20.68 -20.42
N ALA A 128 -36.08 21.52 -20.19
CA ALA A 128 -34.67 21.17 -20.45
C ALA A 128 -34.20 19.92 -19.69
N THR A 129 -34.72 19.68 -18.47
CA THR A 129 -34.38 18.48 -17.68
C THR A 129 -35.07 17.19 -18.14
N HIS A 130 -36.17 17.30 -18.91
CA HIS A 130 -36.92 16.14 -19.42
C HIS A 130 -36.65 15.82 -20.89
N HIS A 131 -36.19 16.81 -21.68
CA HIS A 131 -35.91 16.66 -23.11
C HIS A 131 -34.49 17.13 -23.45
N ASP A 132 -33.67 16.23 -24.00
CA ASP A 132 -32.28 16.54 -24.38
C ASP A 132 -32.21 17.49 -25.60
N TRP A 133 -32.21 18.79 -25.34
CA TRP A 133 -32.02 19.84 -26.35
C TRP A 133 -30.68 19.72 -27.12
N MET A 134 -29.71 18.91 -26.66
CA MET A 134 -28.49 18.68 -27.43
C MET A 134 -28.71 17.82 -28.68
N GLN A 135 -29.83 17.09 -28.80
CA GLN A 135 -30.17 16.33 -30.00
C GLN A 135 -30.46 17.23 -31.22
N THR A 136 -30.78 18.51 -30.99
CA THR A 136 -31.00 19.52 -32.05
C THR A 136 -29.82 19.66 -33.02
N ILE A 137 -28.62 19.30 -32.59
CA ILE A 137 -27.45 19.08 -33.45
C ILE A 137 -27.12 17.57 -33.41
N PRO A 138 -27.58 16.78 -34.41
CA PRO A 138 -27.41 15.33 -34.37
C PRO A 138 -25.94 14.91 -34.33
N PRO A 139 -25.55 13.86 -33.59
CA PRO A 139 -24.15 13.44 -33.49
C PRO A 139 -23.53 13.10 -34.85
N ARG A 140 -24.33 12.69 -35.84
CA ARG A 140 -23.89 12.48 -37.23
C ARG A 140 -23.40 13.75 -37.93
N THR A 141 -23.97 14.93 -37.65
CA THR A 141 -23.50 16.19 -38.27
C THR A 141 -22.18 16.67 -37.67
N LEU A 142 -22.00 16.45 -36.37
CA LEU A 142 -20.71 16.64 -35.69
C LEU A 142 -19.66 15.63 -36.16
N ALA A 143 -20.03 14.36 -36.36
CA ALA A 143 -19.12 13.36 -36.93
C ALA A 143 -18.69 13.70 -38.37
N LEU A 144 -19.61 14.16 -39.22
CA LEU A 144 -19.31 14.62 -40.59
C LEU A 144 -18.42 15.87 -40.61
N ALA A 145 -18.66 16.85 -39.73
CA ALA A 145 -17.79 18.03 -39.58
C ALA A 145 -16.40 17.64 -39.03
N ASN A 146 -16.35 16.69 -38.09
CA ASN A 146 -15.10 16.13 -37.59
C ASN A 146 -14.38 15.27 -38.65
N PHE A 147 -15.08 14.70 -39.63
CA PHE A 147 -14.45 14.03 -40.76
C PHE A 147 -13.90 15.04 -41.78
N SER A 148 -14.62 16.13 -42.08
CA SER A 148 -14.23 17.08 -43.14
C SER A 148 -12.99 17.91 -42.80
N TRP A 149 -12.75 18.28 -41.54
CA TRP A 149 -11.48 18.92 -41.15
C TRP A 149 -10.32 17.92 -41.07
N PHE A 150 -10.52 16.66 -40.66
CA PHE A 150 -9.47 15.64 -40.71
C PHE A 150 -9.08 15.27 -42.16
N ALA A 151 -10.05 15.16 -43.07
CA ALA A 151 -9.79 14.96 -44.49
C ALA A 151 -9.02 16.14 -45.11
N ALA A 152 -9.39 17.38 -44.78
CA ALA A 152 -8.67 18.58 -45.21
C ALA A 152 -7.25 18.67 -44.62
N LEU A 153 -7.06 18.24 -43.37
CA LEU A 153 -5.74 18.14 -42.73
C LEU A 153 -4.87 17.07 -43.39
N GLY A 154 -5.41 15.88 -43.66
CA GLY A 154 -4.70 14.81 -44.37
C GLY A 154 -4.28 15.22 -45.79
N PHE A 155 -5.17 15.91 -46.51
CA PHE A 155 -4.85 16.52 -47.82
C PHE A 155 -3.75 17.57 -47.71
N LEU A 156 -3.82 18.48 -46.74
CA LEU A 156 -2.80 19.50 -46.49
C LEU A 156 -1.45 18.89 -46.10
N LEU A 157 -1.44 17.84 -45.26
CA LEU A 157 -0.23 17.11 -44.89
C LEU A 157 0.37 16.35 -46.07
N PHE A 158 -0.46 15.75 -46.93
CA PHE A 158 0.00 15.11 -48.17
C PHE A 158 0.63 16.13 -49.14
N VAL A 159 0.02 17.30 -49.32
CA VAL A 159 0.59 18.39 -50.14
C VAL A 159 1.86 18.96 -49.51
N LEU A 160 1.92 19.13 -48.19
CA LEU A 160 3.15 19.53 -47.50
C LEU A 160 4.26 18.48 -47.60
N LEU A 161 3.93 17.18 -47.60
CA LEU A 161 4.89 16.09 -47.79
C LEU A 161 5.41 16.02 -49.24
N LEU A 162 4.60 16.42 -50.22
CA LEU A 162 5.03 16.59 -51.62
C LEU A 162 5.86 17.87 -51.86
N LEU A 163 5.61 18.93 -51.08
CA LEU A 163 6.40 20.16 -51.07
C LEU A 163 7.67 20.06 -50.20
N TRP A 164 7.71 19.12 -49.26
CA TRP A 164 8.83 18.95 -48.35
C TRP A 164 10.08 18.68 -49.17
N PRO A 165 11.14 19.51 -49.06
CA PRO A 165 12.36 19.26 -49.79
C PRO A 165 12.92 17.95 -49.27
N ALA A 166 12.89 16.92 -50.13
CA ALA A 166 13.51 15.63 -49.88
C ALA A 166 15.03 15.80 -49.82
N HIS A 167 15.49 16.34 -48.68
CA HIS A 167 16.61 15.80 -47.95
C HIS A 167 16.36 14.29 -47.88
N ARG A 168 16.85 13.60 -48.89
CA ARG A 168 17.24 12.21 -48.76
C ARG A 168 18.42 12.30 -47.78
N PRO A 169 18.29 11.92 -46.49
CA PRO A 169 19.49 11.45 -45.80
C PRO A 169 20.10 10.40 -46.72
N GLY A 170 21.42 10.44 -46.92
CA GLY A 170 22.06 9.49 -47.83
C GLY A 170 21.66 8.09 -47.43
N ALA A 171 20.90 7.39 -48.29
CA ALA A 171 20.59 6.00 -48.05
C ALA A 171 21.93 5.29 -47.86
N PRO A 172 22.12 4.51 -46.76
CA PRO A 172 23.42 3.92 -46.45
C PRO A 172 23.90 3.19 -47.69
N ALA A 173 25.03 3.64 -48.24
CA ALA A 173 25.27 3.52 -49.68
C ALA A 173 25.25 2.04 -50.07
N ARG A 174 24.17 1.59 -50.72
CA ARG A 174 24.04 0.25 -51.31
C ARG A 174 25.09 0.17 -52.40
N THR A 175 26.27 -0.26 -52.00
CA THR A 175 27.49 -0.17 -52.79
C THR A 175 27.50 -1.34 -53.75
N VAL A 176 26.63 -1.27 -54.78
CA VAL A 176 26.56 -2.25 -55.86
C VAL A 176 27.85 -2.14 -56.67
N LEU A 177 28.88 -2.84 -56.18
CA LEU A 177 30.16 -2.97 -56.85
C LEU A 177 29.94 -3.84 -58.09
N LEU A 178 29.87 -3.21 -59.27
CA LEU A 178 30.01 -3.91 -60.54
C LEU A 178 31.50 -4.04 -60.86
N GLN A 179 32.13 -5.12 -60.37
CA GLN A 179 33.49 -5.51 -60.74
C GLN A 179 33.52 -7.00 -61.12
N GLY A 180 34.19 -7.30 -62.24
CA GLY A 180 34.41 -8.69 -62.69
C GLY A 180 33.15 -9.50 -63.07
N GLY A 181 31.97 -8.89 -63.17
CA GLY A 181 30.69 -9.59 -63.42
C GLY A 181 29.93 -10.04 -62.17
N TYR A 182 30.42 -9.68 -60.98
CA TYR A 182 29.78 -9.95 -59.70
C TYR A 182 29.20 -8.65 -59.15
N SER A 183 27.96 -8.67 -58.69
CA SER A 183 27.33 -7.55 -57.95
C SER A 183 27.14 -7.97 -56.49
N ILE A 184 27.76 -7.28 -55.54
CA ILE A 184 27.66 -7.62 -54.10
C ILE A 184 26.92 -6.54 -53.30
N THR A 185 26.05 -6.96 -52.39
CA THR A 185 25.43 -6.14 -51.33
C THR A 185 25.81 -6.70 -49.97
N VAL A 186 26.52 -5.91 -49.17
CA VAL A 186 26.92 -6.26 -47.80
C VAL A 186 25.91 -5.70 -46.79
N THR A 187 25.50 -6.52 -45.83
CA THR A 187 24.63 -6.17 -44.70
C THR A 187 25.33 -6.59 -43.39
N PRO A 188 25.35 -5.75 -42.32
CA PRO A 188 24.76 -4.42 -42.22
C PRO A 188 25.50 -3.33 -43.02
N GLY A 189 26.77 -3.53 -43.33
CA GLY A 189 27.65 -2.47 -43.85
C GLY A 189 28.29 -1.73 -42.67
N ASP A 190 28.38 -0.40 -42.74
CA ASP A 190 28.84 0.39 -41.59
C ASP A 190 27.76 0.40 -40.50
N THR A 191 28.13 0.10 -39.25
CA THR A 191 27.18 -0.15 -38.17
C THR A 191 27.73 0.26 -36.80
N GLU A 192 26.83 0.52 -35.84
CA GLU A 192 27.18 0.80 -34.44
C GLU A 192 26.50 -0.24 -33.54
N VAL A 193 27.28 -0.90 -32.67
CA VAL A 193 26.88 -2.10 -31.92
C VAL A 193 27.32 -1.97 -30.47
N GLU A 194 26.53 -2.50 -29.52
CA GLU A 194 26.90 -2.45 -28.11
C GLU A 194 28.00 -3.48 -27.78
N LYS A 195 28.98 -3.08 -26.98
CA LYS A 195 30.14 -3.89 -26.57
C LYS A 195 29.72 -5.28 -26.09
N GLY A 196 30.38 -6.31 -26.61
CA GLY A 196 30.08 -7.72 -26.30
C GLY A 196 28.96 -8.34 -27.15
N SER A 197 28.16 -7.54 -27.87
CA SER A 197 27.09 -8.08 -28.72
C SER A 197 27.66 -8.76 -29.97
N PRO A 198 27.06 -9.86 -30.44
CA PRO A 198 27.44 -10.53 -31.67
C PRO A 198 26.97 -9.75 -32.91
N VAL A 199 27.72 -9.84 -34.01
CA VAL A 199 27.41 -9.16 -35.28
C VAL A 199 27.32 -10.18 -36.42
N VAL A 200 26.14 -10.27 -37.03
CA VAL A 200 25.90 -11.06 -38.25
C VAL A 200 26.38 -10.25 -39.46
N ILE A 201 27.27 -10.81 -40.28
CA ILE A 201 27.78 -10.16 -41.51
C ILE A 201 27.42 -11.03 -42.72
N LEU A 202 26.81 -10.39 -43.73
CA LEU A 202 26.19 -11.07 -44.87
C LEU A 202 26.57 -10.40 -46.18
N GLY A 203 27.14 -11.15 -47.12
CA GLY A 203 27.38 -10.74 -48.49
C GLY A 203 26.40 -11.43 -49.44
N ARG A 204 25.39 -10.69 -49.93
CA ARG A 204 24.46 -11.15 -50.98
C ARG A 204 25.06 -10.84 -52.35
N PHE A 205 25.12 -11.83 -53.23
CA PHE A 205 25.60 -11.71 -54.60
C PHE A 205 24.43 -11.77 -55.59
N GLU A 206 24.45 -10.88 -56.57
CA GLU A 206 23.48 -10.82 -57.67
C GLU A 206 24.24 -11.10 -58.97
N GLY A 207 23.83 -12.16 -59.70
CA GLY A 207 24.54 -12.67 -60.88
C GLY A 207 25.33 -13.95 -60.57
N GLN A 208 26.60 -13.98 -60.96
CA GLN A 208 27.49 -15.13 -60.74
C GLN A 208 27.87 -15.26 -59.25
N LEU A 209 27.97 -16.49 -58.73
CA LEU A 209 28.41 -16.74 -57.34
C LEU A 209 29.91 -17.10 -57.32
N PRO A 210 30.71 -16.53 -56.40
CA PRO A 210 32.09 -16.96 -56.17
C PRO A 210 32.13 -18.35 -55.51
N SER A 211 33.27 -19.05 -55.62
CA SER A 211 33.48 -20.36 -54.99
C SER A 211 33.74 -20.27 -53.48
N ALA A 212 34.36 -19.20 -53.01
CA ALA A 212 34.60 -18.88 -51.61
C ALA A 212 34.57 -17.36 -51.39
N VAL A 213 34.25 -16.96 -50.16
CA VAL A 213 34.26 -15.57 -49.69
C VAL A 213 34.90 -15.55 -48.30
N ASP A 214 36.01 -14.83 -48.15
CA ASP A 214 36.69 -14.63 -46.88
C ASP A 214 36.25 -13.30 -46.26
N LEU A 215 35.80 -13.31 -45.00
CA LEU A 215 35.71 -12.12 -44.18
C LEU A 215 37.07 -11.85 -43.56
N LEU A 216 37.63 -10.67 -43.81
CA LEU A 216 38.79 -10.16 -43.10
C LEU A 216 38.33 -9.05 -42.16
N PHE A 217 38.62 -9.19 -40.86
CA PHE A 217 38.21 -8.24 -39.83
C PHE A 217 39.31 -8.03 -38.79
N GLY A 218 39.39 -6.83 -38.21
CA GLY A 218 40.33 -6.56 -37.11
C GLY A 218 40.38 -5.10 -36.69
N PRO A 219 41.11 -4.77 -35.61
CA PRO A 219 41.34 -3.40 -35.20
C PRO A 219 42.11 -2.60 -36.26
N PRO A 220 41.80 -1.31 -36.47
CA PRO A 220 42.50 -0.47 -37.44
C PRO A 220 44.01 -0.42 -37.14
N GLY A 221 44.83 -0.77 -38.13
CA GLY A 221 46.29 -0.79 -38.03
C GLY A 221 46.90 -2.12 -37.55
N GLN A 222 46.09 -3.12 -37.19
CA GLN A 222 46.57 -4.48 -36.89
C GLN A 222 46.39 -5.42 -38.10
N THR A 223 47.06 -6.58 -38.07
CA THR A 223 46.84 -7.64 -39.06
C THR A 223 45.41 -8.19 -38.92
N PRO A 224 44.56 -8.14 -39.96
CA PRO A 224 43.19 -8.62 -39.86
C PRO A 224 43.15 -10.14 -39.72
N GLN A 225 42.29 -10.62 -38.84
CA GLN A 225 41.91 -12.04 -38.78
C GLN A 225 41.08 -12.37 -40.03
N ARG A 226 41.26 -13.58 -40.56
CA ARG A 226 40.51 -14.09 -41.72
C ARG A 226 39.63 -15.26 -41.28
N MET A 227 38.35 -15.18 -41.63
CA MET A 227 37.35 -16.24 -41.44
C MET A 227 36.62 -16.49 -42.76
N ALA A 228 36.62 -17.74 -43.23
CA ALA A 228 35.84 -18.13 -44.40
C ALA A 228 34.33 -18.04 -44.09
N LEU A 229 33.56 -17.36 -44.94
CA LEU A 229 32.11 -17.29 -44.80
C LEU A 229 31.45 -18.60 -45.26
N THR A 230 30.44 -19.03 -44.51
CA THR A 230 29.59 -20.14 -44.94
C THR A 230 28.64 -19.67 -46.04
N LYS A 231 28.54 -20.43 -47.13
CA LYS A 231 27.58 -20.19 -48.20
C LYS A 231 26.20 -20.72 -47.78
N SER A 232 25.14 -19.93 -47.90
CA SER A 232 23.76 -20.44 -47.80
C SER A 232 23.46 -21.34 -49.00
N LEU A 233 22.74 -22.44 -48.78
CA LEU A 233 22.53 -23.48 -49.79
C LEU A 233 21.61 -23.00 -50.94
N ASN A 234 20.61 -22.17 -50.63
CA ASN A 234 19.50 -21.85 -51.54
C ASN A 234 19.46 -20.38 -52.00
N ASP A 235 19.91 -19.43 -51.18
CA ASP A 235 19.96 -17.98 -51.50
C ASP A 235 21.44 -17.60 -51.79
N PRO A 236 21.77 -16.66 -52.69
CA PRO A 236 23.15 -16.34 -53.08
C PRO A 236 23.83 -15.45 -52.02
N VAL A 237 23.81 -15.89 -50.76
CA VAL A 237 24.29 -15.16 -49.59
C VAL A 237 25.36 -15.96 -48.89
N PHE A 238 26.51 -15.32 -48.68
CA PHE A 238 27.56 -15.80 -47.80
C PHE A 238 27.42 -15.12 -46.44
N GLY A 239 27.52 -15.88 -45.36
CA GLY A 239 27.29 -15.39 -44.01
C GLY A 239 28.32 -15.89 -42.99
N GLY A 240 28.52 -15.08 -41.97
CA GLY A 240 29.38 -15.37 -40.82
C GLY A 240 29.10 -14.39 -39.69
N MET A 241 29.73 -14.63 -38.54
CA MET A 241 29.47 -13.87 -37.33
C MET A 241 30.75 -13.52 -36.58
N ILE A 242 30.81 -12.30 -36.07
CA ILE A 242 31.78 -11.90 -35.05
C ILE A 242 31.08 -12.06 -33.68
N GLN A 243 31.50 -13.02 -32.86
CA GLN A 243 30.76 -13.44 -31.65
C GLN A 243 30.78 -12.42 -30.50
N GLU A 244 31.84 -11.63 -30.40
CA GLU A 244 32.04 -10.67 -29.33
C GLU A 244 32.85 -9.47 -29.85
N THR A 245 32.16 -8.34 -30.07
CA THR A 245 32.81 -7.12 -30.55
C THR A 245 33.27 -6.32 -29.32
N SER A 246 34.58 -6.22 -29.08
CA SER A 246 35.16 -5.62 -27.86
C SER A 246 35.98 -4.34 -28.09
N SER A 247 36.53 -4.14 -29.29
CA SER A 247 37.12 -2.89 -29.81
C SER A 247 36.59 -2.58 -31.21
N ASN A 248 36.56 -1.30 -31.64
CA ASN A 248 36.14 -0.94 -33.00
C ASN A 248 36.88 -1.76 -34.07
N LEU A 249 36.15 -2.32 -35.03
CA LEU A 249 36.69 -3.18 -36.08
C LEU A 249 36.50 -2.55 -37.46
N LEU A 250 37.50 -2.71 -38.32
CA LEU A 250 37.31 -2.63 -39.76
C LEU A 250 37.09 -4.05 -40.30
N TYR A 251 36.18 -4.20 -41.26
CA TYR A 251 35.96 -5.47 -41.94
C TYR A 251 35.75 -5.32 -43.45
N ARG A 252 36.12 -6.33 -44.23
CA ARG A 252 35.82 -6.44 -45.67
C ARG A 252 35.64 -7.89 -46.10
N LEU A 253 35.03 -8.08 -47.27
CA LEU A 253 34.90 -9.38 -47.91
C LEU A 253 35.87 -9.47 -49.09
N GLU A 254 36.67 -10.54 -49.12
CA GLU A 254 37.56 -10.91 -50.23
C GLU A 254 36.95 -12.13 -50.96
N TYR A 255 36.77 -12.03 -52.28
CA TYR A 255 36.07 -13.05 -53.08
C TYR A 255 36.63 -13.10 -54.51
N ALA A 256 36.96 -14.30 -55.01
CA ALA A 256 37.45 -14.51 -56.38
C ALA A 256 38.61 -13.57 -56.82
N GLY A 257 39.48 -13.16 -55.89
CA GLY A 257 40.58 -12.21 -56.13
C GLY A 257 40.22 -10.72 -56.03
N TRP A 258 38.93 -10.40 -55.87
CA TRP A 258 38.41 -9.05 -55.62
C TRP A 258 38.19 -8.82 -54.11
N ARG A 259 37.99 -7.55 -53.73
CA ARG A 259 37.71 -7.14 -52.36
C ARG A 259 36.64 -6.04 -52.33
N THR A 260 35.79 -6.04 -51.31
CA THR A 260 34.90 -4.91 -51.05
C THR A 260 35.68 -3.68 -50.59
N ARG A 261 34.99 -2.54 -50.43
CA ARG A 261 35.48 -1.51 -49.51
C ARG A 261 35.61 -2.07 -48.10
N ASP A 262 36.44 -1.42 -47.28
CA ASP A 262 36.40 -1.62 -45.84
C ASP A 262 35.11 -0.98 -45.28
N TYR A 263 34.53 -1.64 -44.29
CA TYR A 263 33.33 -1.24 -43.54
C TYR A 263 33.69 -1.12 -42.06
N THR A 264 33.01 -0.24 -41.33
CA THR A 264 33.31 0.02 -39.90
C THR A 264 32.24 -0.56 -38.98
N ILE A 265 32.67 -1.33 -37.97
CA ILE A 265 31.86 -1.67 -36.78
C ILE A 265 32.37 -0.79 -35.64
N SER A 266 31.58 0.23 -35.30
CA SER A 266 31.82 1.09 -34.15
C SER A 266 31.15 0.51 -32.90
N ILE A 267 31.82 0.57 -31.76
CA ILE A 267 31.29 0.07 -30.49
C ILE A 267 30.76 1.21 -29.62
N PHE A 268 29.61 0.98 -29.01
CA PHE A 268 29.13 1.76 -27.87
C PHE A 268 28.93 0.90 -26.62
N GLN A 269 28.73 1.55 -25.48
CA GLN A 269 28.25 0.96 -24.23
C GLN A 269 27.31 1.98 -23.59
N SER A 270 26.17 1.59 -23.03
CA SER A 270 25.35 2.54 -22.27
C SER A 270 26.07 3.03 -21.00
N PRO A 271 25.76 4.24 -20.50
CA PRO A 271 26.21 4.65 -19.17
C PRO A 271 25.71 3.68 -18.10
N GLU A 272 26.57 3.32 -17.15
CA GLU A 272 26.23 2.50 -15.97
C GLU A 272 26.97 3.01 -14.74
N LEU A 273 26.30 2.93 -13.58
CA LEU A 273 26.87 3.18 -12.26
C LEU A 273 27.68 1.98 -11.79
N VAL A 274 28.97 2.19 -11.54
CA VAL A 274 29.88 1.16 -11.00
C VAL A 274 29.85 1.14 -9.47
N ARG A 275 29.87 2.31 -8.83
CA ARG A 275 29.92 2.51 -7.36
C ARG A 275 29.32 3.86 -6.98
N ALA A 276 28.68 3.96 -5.81
CA ALA A 276 28.17 5.22 -5.27
C ALA A 276 28.55 5.41 -3.79
N ASP A 277 29.26 6.48 -3.47
CA ASP A 277 29.71 6.79 -2.12
C ASP A 277 28.96 8.01 -1.57
N ALA A 278 28.60 7.97 -0.29
CA ALA A 278 27.89 9.04 0.40
C ALA A 278 28.73 9.61 1.54
N ARG A 279 29.06 10.89 1.46
CA ARG A 279 29.68 11.66 2.55
C ARG A 279 28.62 12.56 3.20
N ILE A 280 28.43 12.37 4.50
CA ILE A 280 27.41 13.04 5.31
C ILE A 280 28.14 13.96 6.28
N VAL A 281 27.88 15.27 6.20
CA VAL A 281 28.29 16.26 7.19
C VAL A 281 27.06 16.63 8.01
N TYR A 282 27.03 16.19 9.27
CA TYR A 282 25.91 16.46 10.17
C TYR A 282 25.89 17.94 10.62
N PRO A 283 24.73 18.52 10.94
CA PRO A 283 24.62 19.88 11.45
C PRO A 283 25.36 20.07 12.77
N ALA A 284 25.87 21.28 13.00
CA ALA A 284 26.62 21.63 14.21
C ALA A 284 25.84 21.34 15.52
N TYR A 285 24.51 21.44 15.52
CA TYR A 285 23.69 21.16 16.69
C TYR A 285 23.77 19.70 17.16
N THR A 286 23.94 18.76 16.22
CA THR A 286 24.06 17.32 16.52
C THR A 286 25.35 16.95 17.24
N LYS A 287 26.39 17.80 17.13
CA LYS A 287 27.77 17.56 17.59
C LYS A 287 28.42 16.28 17.01
N LEU A 288 27.84 15.68 15.97
CA LEU A 288 28.35 14.44 15.35
C LEU A 288 29.49 14.72 14.34
N PRO A 289 30.54 13.89 14.29
CA PRO A 289 31.57 13.98 13.27
C PRO A 289 31.06 13.55 11.89
N ALA A 290 31.61 14.12 10.82
CA ALA A 290 31.25 13.76 9.46
C ALA A 290 31.54 12.27 9.17
N LYS A 291 30.63 11.61 8.46
CA LYS A 291 30.62 10.16 8.20
C LYS A 291 30.64 9.89 6.70
N THR A 292 31.45 8.93 6.27
CA THR A 292 31.40 8.40 4.89
C THR A 292 30.82 6.99 4.91
N VAL A 293 30.01 6.66 3.90
CA VAL A 293 29.46 5.32 3.65
C VAL A 293 29.79 4.94 2.21
N GLU A 294 30.50 3.84 2.02
CA GLU A 294 30.96 3.37 0.71
C GLU A 294 29.95 2.43 0.05
N ASP A 295 29.90 2.45 -1.29
CA ASP A 295 28.99 1.68 -2.17
C ASP A 295 27.54 1.53 -1.65
N THR A 296 26.93 2.66 -1.31
CA THR A 296 25.57 2.70 -0.75
C THR A 296 24.52 3.21 -1.73
N ARG A 297 23.30 2.68 -1.57
CA ARG A 297 22.07 3.18 -2.21
C ARG A 297 21.01 3.63 -1.21
N GLN A 298 21.24 3.45 0.08
CA GLN A 298 20.36 3.92 1.15
C GLN A 298 21.16 4.60 2.26
N ILE A 299 20.76 5.80 2.65
CA ILE A 299 21.35 6.51 3.79
C ILE A 299 20.25 7.06 4.69
N SER A 300 20.47 6.98 6.01
CA SER A 300 19.70 7.75 6.98
C SER A 300 20.54 8.88 7.56
N VAL A 301 19.97 10.08 7.60
CA VAL A 301 20.64 11.35 7.93
C VAL A 301 19.72 12.22 8.78
N VAL A 302 20.30 13.21 9.48
CA VAL A 302 19.53 14.18 10.28
C VAL A 302 19.14 15.37 9.40
N GLU A 303 17.99 15.98 9.66
CA GLU A 303 17.50 17.18 8.97
C GLU A 303 18.52 18.33 9.00
N GLY A 304 18.80 18.92 7.84
CA GLY A 304 19.86 19.92 7.68
C GLY A 304 21.25 19.33 7.40
N SER A 305 21.46 18.01 7.43
CA SER A 305 22.76 17.42 7.05
C SER A 305 23.11 17.75 5.60
N GLU A 306 24.35 18.15 5.34
CA GLU A 306 24.86 18.24 3.98
C GLU A 306 25.29 16.85 3.51
N VAL A 307 24.64 16.36 2.45
CA VAL A 307 24.95 15.08 1.82
C VAL A 307 25.65 15.33 0.49
N THR A 308 26.89 14.90 0.38
CA THR A 308 27.62 14.80 -0.88
C THR A 308 27.56 13.36 -1.38
N LEU A 309 26.88 13.13 -2.50
CA LEU A 309 26.90 11.84 -3.20
C LEU A 309 27.90 11.88 -4.36
N THR A 310 28.81 10.91 -4.39
CA THR A 310 29.83 10.75 -5.43
C THR A 310 29.58 9.43 -6.18
N PHE A 311 29.38 9.50 -7.48
CA PHE A 311 29.01 8.37 -8.33
C PHE A 311 30.16 8.10 -9.31
N MET A 312 30.65 6.86 -9.34
CA MET A 312 31.67 6.42 -10.29
C MET A 312 30.99 5.66 -11.43
N LEU A 313 31.16 6.13 -12.66
CA LEU A 313 30.56 5.55 -13.86
C LEU A 313 31.55 4.72 -14.69
N ASN A 314 31.01 3.83 -15.51
CA ASN A 314 31.79 3.05 -16.49
C ASN A 314 32.43 3.91 -17.59
N LYS A 315 31.86 5.08 -17.89
CA LYS A 315 32.26 5.98 -18.98
C LYS A 315 31.77 7.42 -18.72
N PRO A 316 32.26 8.43 -19.46
CA PRO A 316 31.80 9.81 -19.27
C PRO A 316 30.43 10.05 -19.89
N VAL A 317 29.67 10.98 -19.30
CA VAL A 317 28.29 11.32 -19.69
C VAL A 317 28.16 12.81 -20.01
N GLN A 318 27.14 13.18 -20.80
CA GLN A 318 26.82 14.58 -21.10
C GLN A 318 25.76 15.13 -20.15
N THR A 319 24.84 14.28 -19.69
CA THR A 319 23.81 14.67 -18.72
C THR A 319 23.67 13.61 -17.64
N ALA A 320 23.44 14.05 -16.40
CA ALA A 320 23.17 13.20 -15.26
C ALA A 320 22.25 13.94 -14.28
N ARG A 321 21.20 13.24 -13.80
CA ARG A 321 20.23 13.79 -12.84
C ARG A 321 19.70 12.72 -11.89
N LEU A 322 19.58 13.05 -10.61
CA LEU A 322 18.82 12.30 -9.62
C LEU A 322 17.37 12.80 -9.70
N ALA A 323 16.45 12.01 -10.25
CA ALA A 323 15.06 12.41 -10.38
C ALA A 323 14.22 11.83 -9.23
N PRO A 324 13.60 12.67 -8.37
CA PRO A 324 12.65 12.16 -7.39
C PRO A 324 11.34 11.76 -8.07
N ARG A 325 10.59 10.86 -7.42
CA ARG A 325 9.24 10.43 -7.87
C ARG A 325 8.25 11.61 -7.96
N SER A 326 8.46 12.66 -7.17
CA SER A 326 7.78 13.94 -7.25
C SER A 326 8.70 15.07 -6.75
N GLY A 327 8.83 16.16 -7.52
CA GLY A 327 9.67 17.31 -7.19
C GLY A 327 10.61 17.72 -8.32
N VAL A 328 11.67 18.45 -7.96
CA VAL A 328 12.72 18.91 -8.89
C VAL A 328 13.86 17.90 -8.92
N ALA A 329 14.36 17.56 -10.11
CA ALA A 329 15.51 16.66 -10.23
C ALA A 329 16.82 17.36 -9.86
N LEU A 330 17.62 16.71 -9.02
CA LEU A 330 18.96 17.17 -8.63
C LEU A 330 19.91 16.97 -9.81
N GLY A 331 20.59 18.04 -10.25
CA GLY A 331 21.67 17.94 -11.21
C GLY A 331 22.93 17.34 -10.57
N LEU A 332 23.68 16.53 -11.32
CA LEU A 332 25.01 16.08 -10.92
C LEU A 332 26.07 16.90 -11.68
N ALA A 333 27.08 17.40 -10.96
CA ALA A 333 28.25 18.02 -11.55
C ALA A 333 29.23 16.94 -12.02
N ILE A 334 29.74 17.09 -13.24
CA ILE A 334 30.79 16.23 -13.80
C ILE A 334 32.15 16.77 -13.35
N ASP A 335 33.01 15.91 -12.78
CA ASP A 335 34.39 16.27 -12.46
C ASP A 335 35.18 16.55 -13.76
N ARG A 336 35.98 17.62 -13.76
CA ARG A 336 36.77 18.08 -14.93
C ARG A 336 38.07 17.29 -15.11
N GLU A 337 38.61 16.73 -14.03
CA GLU A 337 39.80 15.86 -14.07
C GLU A 337 39.38 14.42 -14.31
N HIS A 338 38.26 13.99 -13.73
CA HIS A 338 37.73 12.63 -13.83
C HIS A 338 36.30 12.62 -14.41
N PRO A 339 36.11 12.72 -15.73
CA PRO A 339 34.77 12.86 -16.33
C PRO A 339 33.84 11.63 -16.21
N ASN A 340 34.32 10.54 -15.59
CA ASN A 340 33.53 9.39 -15.17
C ASN A 340 32.98 9.54 -13.73
N VAL A 341 33.48 10.51 -12.96
CA VAL A 341 33.07 10.79 -11.58
C VAL A 341 32.08 11.94 -11.60
N LEU A 342 30.94 11.72 -10.96
CA LEU A 342 29.89 12.72 -10.80
C LEU A 342 29.69 13.01 -9.32
N THR A 343 29.48 14.27 -8.98
CA THR A 343 29.20 14.69 -7.60
C THR A 343 27.95 15.56 -7.56
N THR A 344 27.09 15.33 -6.58
CA THR A 344 26.04 16.29 -6.20
C THR A 344 26.05 16.51 -4.70
N SER A 345 25.65 17.70 -4.26
CA SER A 345 25.57 18.05 -2.84
C SER A 345 24.27 18.79 -2.57
N PHE A 346 23.56 18.38 -1.52
CA PHE A 346 22.27 18.94 -1.13
C PHE A 346 22.08 18.85 0.39
N THR A 347 21.28 19.76 0.93
CA THR A 347 20.83 19.72 2.32
C THR A 347 19.65 18.77 2.46
N ALA A 348 19.77 17.76 3.30
CA ALA A 348 18.71 16.77 3.50
C ALA A 348 17.59 17.32 4.40
N THR A 349 16.41 17.58 3.84
CA THR A 349 15.26 18.19 4.57
C THR A 349 14.05 17.27 4.70
N GLN A 350 13.84 16.33 3.77
CA GLN A 350 12.72 15.39 3.77
C GLN A 350 13.15 14.04 3.19
N SER A 351 12.58 12.94 3.68
CA SER A 351 12.85 11.61 3.15
C SER A 351 12.34 11.48 1.72
N GLN A 352 13.18 11.01 0.79
CA GLN A 352 12.84 10.95 -0.63
C GLN A 352 13.59 9.82 -1.36
N GLN A 353 12.89 9.19 -2.31
CA GLN A 353 13.46 8.22 -3.26
C GLN A 353 13.80 8.93 -4.58
N TYR A 354 14.96 8.59 -5.17
CA TYR A 354 15.45 9.15 -6.43
C TYR A 354 15.93 8.06 -7.39
N ASP A 355 15.64 8.20 -8.68
CA ASP A 355 16.22 7.37 -9.73
C ASP A 355 17.35 8.12 -10.45
N LEU A 356 18.52 7.50 -10.58
CA LEU A 356 19.68 8.06 -11.27
C LEU A 356 19.55 7.88 -12.80
N HIS A 357 19.23 8.95 -13.51
CA HIS A 357 19.24 8.99 -14.97
C HIS A 357 20.55 9.56 -15.51
N LEU A 358 21.12 8.87 -16.49
CA LEU A 358 22.36 9.22 -17.17
C LEU A 358 22.12 9.22 -18.69
N ALA A 359 22.75 10.14 -19.43
CA ALA A 359 22.86 10.01 -20.88
C ALA A 359 24.21 10.53 -21.41
N ASP A 360 24.77 9.82 -22.42
CA ASP A 360 26.03 10.18 -23.05
C ASP A 360 25.92 11.32 -24.08
N ALA A 361 27.05 11.69 -24.69
CA ALA A 361 27.12 12.74 -25.71
C ALA A 361 26.43 12.39 -27.05
N GLN A 362 25.88 11.18 -27.18
CA GLN A 362 25.05 10.73 -28.29
C GLN A 362 23.57 10.59 -27.86
N GLY A 363 23.22 11.01 -26.63
CA GLY A 363 21.86 10.93 -26.07
C GLY A 363 21.46 9.55 -25.58
N ARG A 364 22.37 8.57 -25.51
CA ARG A 364 22.06 7.19 -25.10
C ARG A 364 21.97 7.09 -23.58
N ALA A 365 20.80 6.66 -23.10
CA ALA A 365 20.50 6.55 -21.69
C ALA A 365 21.06 5.27 -21.03
N ASN A 366 21.06 5.24 -19.69
CA ASN A 366 21.26 4.01 -18.92
C ASN A 366 20.03 3.09 -19.01
N LYS A 367 20.25 1.78 -19.23
CA LYS A 367 19.18 0.77 -19.44
C LYS A 367 18.23 0.63 -18.24
N MET A 368 18.79 0.60 -17.03
CA MET A 368 18.05 0.60 -15.77
C MET A 368 18.60 1.71 -14.87
N PRO A 369 17.81 2.74 -14.52
CA PRO A 369 18.14 3.71 -13.49
C PRO A 369 18.34 3.03 -12.12
N PRO A 370 19.51 3.18 -11.47
CA PRO A 370 19.67 2.78 -10.07
C PRO A 370 18.83 3.68 -9.16
N ARG A 371 18.00 3.06 -8.30
CA ARG A 371 17.21 3.75 -7.28
C ARG A 371 18.05 4.01 -6.02
N PHE A 372 17.84 5.17 -5.42
CA PHE A 372 18.44 5.64 -4.18
C PHE A 372 17.36 6.04 -3.18
N VAL A 373 17.61 5.79 -1.89
CA VAL A 373 16.70 6.12 -0.78
C VAL A 373 17.45 6.99 0.23
N ILE A 374 16.90 8.15 0.57
CA ILE A 374 17.45 9.06 1.58
C ILE A 374 16.39 9.26 2.65
N ASP A 375 16.67 8.80 3.87
CA ASP A 375 15.75 8.80 5.00
C ASP A 375 16.16 9.89 6.01
N VAL A 376 15.35 10.94 6.12
CA VAL A 376 15.67 12.13 6.92
C VAL A 376 14.95 12.10 8.28
N GLN A 377 15.73 12.06 9.35
CA GLN A 377 15.26 12.18 10.73
C GLN A 377 15.11 13.66 11.08
N LYS A 378 13.90 14.10 11.45
CA LYS A 378 13.61 15.51 11.74
C LYS A 378 14.15 15.95 13.10
N ASN A 379 14.47 17.23 13.20
CA ASN A 379 14.79 17.90 14.47
C ASN A 379 13.50 18.48 15.07
N LEU A 380 13.09 17.96 16.24
CA LEU A 380 11.83 18.30 16.89
C LEU A 380 12.01 19.45 17.90
N PRO A 381 11.00 20.33 18.08
CA PRO A 381 11.05 21.35 19.13
C PRO A 381 10.95 20.71 20.52
N PRO A 382 11.59 21.31 21.55
CA PRO A 382 11.64 20.76 22.89
C PRO A 382 10.25 20.64 23.51
N GLN A 383 10.00 19.48 24.12
CA GLN A 383 8.74 19.19 24.78
C GLN A 383 8.77 19.73 26.23
N LEU A 384 8.01 20.80 26.44
CA LEU A 384 7.67 21.31 27.77
C LEU A 384 6.46 20.56 28.34
N THR A 385 6.58 20.03 29.55
CA THR A 385 5.49 19.39 30.29
C THR A 385 5.39 19.99 31.69
N PRO A 386 4.30 20.70 32.06
CA PRO A 386 4.15 21.20 33.44
C PRO A 386 4.00 20.03 34.42
N LEU A 387 4.72 20.09 35.53
CA LEU A 387 4.67 19.13 36.64
C LEU A 387 3.85 19.66 37.81
N PHE A 388 3.95 20.95 38.15
CA PHE A 388 3.08 21.55 39.16
C PHE A 388 3.01 23.07 38.99
N PRO A 389 1.81 23.70 38.97
CA PRO A 389 0.50 23.09 38.80
C PRO A 389 0.35 22.33 37.47
N ALA A 390 -0.63 21.44 37.38
CA ALA A 390 -0.99 20.76 36.13
C ALA A 390 -1.99 21.55 35.27
N ASN A 391 -2.73 22.45 35.91
CA ASN A 391 -3.81 23.28 35.38
C ASN A 391 -3.80 24.61 36.13
N ASP A 392 -4.66 25.53 35.74
CA ASP A 392 -4.84 26.80 36.44
C ASP A 392 -5.26 26.63 37.91
N VAL A 393 -4.82 27.57 38.74
CA VAL A 393 -4.98 27.51 40.20
C VAL A 393 -5.70 28.75 40.75
N VAL A 394 -6.25 28.61 41.96
CA VAL A 394 -6.82 29.71 42.73
C VAL A 394 -5.99 29.84 44.01
N VAL A 395 -5.37 30.99 44.22
CA VAL A 395 -4.29 31.24 45.20
C VAL A 395 -4.63 32.40 46.13
N SER A 396 -4.11 32.40 47.35
CA SER A 396 -4.22 33.51 48.28
C SER A 396 -3.15 34.59 48.01
N PRO A 397 -3.42 35.89 48.28
CA PRO A 397 -2.41 36.96 48.24
C PRO A 397 -1.10 36.69 49.00
N LEU A 398 -1.12 35.80 49.99
CA LEU A 398 0.01 35.45 50.86
C LEU A 398 0.52 34.01 50.62
N GLU A 399 0.21 33.41 49.48
CA GLU A 399 0.56 32.02 49.17
C GLU A 399 1.90 31.91 48.40
N GLU A 400 2.65 30.84 48.65
CA GLU A 400 3.87 30.53 47.91
C GLU A 400 3.55 29.54 46.78
N LEU A 401 3.45 30.04 45.55
CA LEU A 401 3.14 29.21 44.39
C LEU A 401 4.40 28.49 43.87
N VAL A 402 4.46 27.18 44.08
CA VAL A 402 5.45 26.29 43.47
C VAL A 402 5.16 26.16 41.97
N LEU A 403 6.16 26.42 41.12
CA LEU A 403 6.09 26.28 39.66
C LEU A 403 7.15 25.29 39.16
N GLU A 404 6.72 24.21 38.51
CA GLU A 404 7.56 23.09 38.07
C GLU A 404 7.19 22.58 36.68
N ALA A 405 8.20 22.23 35.87
CA ALA A 405 8.02 21.65 34.54
C ALA A 405 9.21 20.76 34.13
N LYS A 406 8.95 19.68 33.39
CA LYS A 406 9.94 18.82 32.74
C LYS A 406 10.22 19.35 31.34
N VAL A 407 11.49 19.34 30.92
CA VAL A 407 11.89 19.75 29.56
C VAL A 407 12.68 18.63 28.90
N ALA A 408 12.22 18.18 27.72
CA ALA A 408 12.89 17.16 26.90
C ALA A 408 13.23 17.72 25.51
N ASP A 409 14.34 17.27 24.93
CA ASP A 409 14.84 17.71 23.60
C ASP A 409 15.67 16.58 22.95
N ASP A 410 15.79 16.55 21.62
CA ASP A 410 16.47 15.48 20.88
C ASP A 410 17.98 15.72 20.66
N TYR A 411 18.47 16.96 20.69
CA TYR A 411 19.90 17.30 20.52
C TYR A 411 20.52 18.15 21.65
N GLY A 412 19.68 18.59 22.59
CA GLY A 412 20.03 19.27 23.83
C GLY A 412 19.76 20.77 23.81
N LEU A 413 19.12 21.25 24.87
CA LEU A 413 18.76 22.66 25.09
C LEU A 413 19.99 23.59 25.14
N LEU A 414 19.78 24.85 24.74
CA LEU A 414 20.66 25.99 24.99
C LEU A 414 20.38 26.63 26.36
N GLY A 415 19.09 26.74 26.71
CA GLY A 415 18.64 27.32 27.97
C GLY A 415 17.16 27.09 28.23
N TYR A 416 16.71 27.33 29.47
CA TYR A 416 15.32 27.18 29.87
C TYR A 416 14.97 28.05 31.07
N GLY A 417 13.69 28.29 31.25
CA GLY A 417 13.18 29.15 32.32
C GLY A 417 11.66 29.27 32.33
N LEU A 418 11.18 30.31 32.98
CA LEU A 418 9.77 30.69 33.01
C LEU A 418 9.62 32.20 32.88
N THR A 419 8.40 32.63 32.57
CA THR A 419 8.00 34.04 32.56
C THR A 419 6.68 34.16 33.30
N TYR A 420 6.55 35.14 34.19
CA TYR A 420 5.30 35.47 34.86
C TYR A 420 4.95 36.96 34.72
N SER A 421 3.66 37.27 34.85
CA SER A 421 3.17 38.64 34.87
C SER A 421 1.85 38.72 35.65
N LEU A 422 1.85 39.57 36.67
CA LEU A 422 0.65 40.04 37.36
C LEU A 422 0.07 41.22 36.55
N ILE A 423 -1.21 41.22 36.23
CA ILE A 423 -1.77 42.28 35.35
C ILE A 423 -1.61 43.66 36.02
N GLY A 424 -1.04 44.61 35.27
CA GLY A 424 -0.66 45.94 35.75
C GLY A 424 0.80 46.06 36.18
N ALA A 425 1.48 44.94 36.45
CA ALA A 425 2.92 44.89 36.62
C ALA A 425 3.65 44.71 35.27
N LYS A 426 4.99 44.67 35.32
CA LYS A 426 5.84 44.35 34.17
C LYS A 426 6.10 42.85 34.17
N ASN A 427 6.07 42.22 32.99
CA ASN A 427 6.49 40.82 32.83
C ASN A 427 7.92 40.61 33.37
N GLU A 428 8.10 39.61 34.22
CA GLU A 428 9.41 39.16 34.70
C GLU A 428 9.76 37.80 34.10
N GLU A 429 11.00 37.67 33.65
CA GLU A 429 11.52 36.52 32.93
C GLU A 429 12.69 35.93 33.72
N ILE A 430 12.52 34.69 34.20
CA ILE A 430 13.49 34.00 35.04
C ILE A 430 14.16 32.90 34.22
N THR A 431 15.42 33.13 33.84
CA THR A 431 16.30 32.10 33.26
C THR A 431 16.83 31.20 34.37
N LEU A 432 16.48 29.91 34.33
CA LEU A 432 16.80 28.94 35.39
C LEU A 432 17.99 28.04 35.04
N GLY A 433 18.38 27.99 33.77
CA GLY A 433 19.62 27.36 33.34
C GLY A 433 20.04 27.79 31.95
N THR A 434 21.35 28.00 31.77
CA THR A 434 22.03 27.94 30.47
C THR A 434 22.84 26.65 30.41
N ALA A 435 22.97 26.05 29.23
CA ALA A 435 23.62 24.74 29.05
C ALA A 435 25.16 24.80 29.05
N GLN A 436 25.74 25.39 30.10
CA GLN A 436 27.17 25.28 30.39
C GLN A 436 27.45 23.87 30.99
N PRO A 437 28.48 23.12 30.54
CA PRO A 437 28.69 21.74 31.01
C PRO A 437 28.96 21.65 32.52
N ASP A 438 29.83 22.52 33.03
CA ASP A 438 30.34 22.52 34.39
C ASP A 438 30.07 23.87 35.08
N GLY A 439 29.21 23.87 36.09
CA GLY A 439 28.95 25.04 36.93
C GLY A 439 27.61 24.99 37.64
N ILE A 440 27.61 25.17 38.96
CA ILE A 440 26.39 25.46 39.72
C ILE A 440 26.06 26.94 39.49
N VAL A 441 25.19 27.21 38.52
CA VAL A 441 24.70 28.57 38.25
C VAL A 441 23.81 29.01 39.42
N LYS A 442 24.21 30.07 40.13
CA LYS A 442 23.29 30.80 40.99
C LYS A 442 22.31 31.56 40.12
N ALA A 443 21.01 31.39 40.34
CA ALA A 443 20.01 32.29 39.79
C ALA A 443 20.22 33.69 40.39
N GLU A 444 20.33 34.72 39.55
CA GLU A 444 20.34 36.12 39.99
C GLU A 444 18.90 36.63 40.06
N GLY A 445 18.33 36.61 41.27
CA GLY A 445 16.98 37.07 41.57
C GLY A 445 16.90 37.75 42.95
N PRO A 446 15.79 38.43 43.28
CA PRO A 446 15.64 39.15 44.54
C PRO A 446 15.81 38.22 45.75
N ALA A 447 16.64 38.65 46.70
CA ALA A 447 17.33 37.76 47.64
C ALA A 447 16.49 37.29 48.85
N ARG A 448 15.25 36.84 48.64
CA ARG A 448 14.36 36.28 49.69
C ARG A 448 13.62 34.98 49.35
N SER A 449 13.26 34.70 48.09
CA SER A 449 12.71 33.38 47.71
C SER A 449 13.79 32.29 47.80
N GLY A 450 13.83 31.62 48.94
CA GLY A 450 15.01 30.89 49.44
C GLY A 450 15.15 29.43 49.04
N LEU A 451 14.72 28.99 47.84
CA LEU A 451 14.86 27.57 47.45
C LEU A 451 15.03 27.24 45.95
N VAL A 452 15.68 28.11 45.16
CA VAL A 452 16.04 27.74 43.77
C VAL A 452 17.11 26.63 43.75
N ARG A 453 16.67 25.38 43.55
CA ARG A 453 17.52 24.20 43.32
C ARG A 453 17.06 23.43 42.08
N ALA A 454 17.71 23.69 40.95
CA ALA A 454 17.68 22.78 39.81
C ALA A 454 18.49 21.51 40.17
N TYR A 455 17.80 20.42 40.50
CA TYR A 455 18.45 19.13 40.73
C TYR A 455 18.70 18.42 39.41
N ARG A 456 19.96 18.42 38.93
CA ARG A 456 20.42 17.36 38.01
C ARG A 456 20.51 16.08 38.85
N ILE A 457 19.59 15.13 38.64
CA ILE A 457 19.66 13.82 39.30
C ILE A 457 20.87 13.09 38.71
N ALA A 458 21.99 13.11 39.43
CA ALA A 458 23.14 12.28 39.10
C ALA A 458 22.81 10.83 39.46
N SER A 459 22.67 9.98 38.44
CA SER A 459 22.69 8.53 38.62
C SER A 459 24.13 8.09 38.88
N ASP A 460 24.40 7.49 40.05
CA ASP A 460 25.74 6.99 40.39
C ASP A 460 26.20 5.79 39.51
N ASP A 461 25.32 5.23 38.68
CA ASP A 461 25.67 4.22 37.66
C ASP A 461 26.40 4.84 36.47
N ALA A 462 27.73 4.90 36.57
CA ALA A 462 28.66 5.37 35.54
C ALA A 462 28.73 4.52 34.26
N THR A 463 27.73 3.67 34.00
CA THR A 463 27.60 2.80 32.83
C THR A 463 26.41 3.13 31.91
N THR A 464 25.57 4.10 32.29
CA THR A 464 24.34 4.43 31.55
C THR A 464 24.36 5.89 31.09
N ASN A 465 24.62 6.13 29.80
CA ASN A 465 24.59 7.47 29.18
C ASN A 465 23.15 7.97 28.95
N VAL A 466 22.33 8.00 30.00
CA VAL A 466 21.02 8.65 30.00
C VAL A 466 21.16 9.97 30.73
N ALA A 467 21.24 11.07 29.98
CA ALA A 467 21.25 12.39 30.59
C ALA A 467 19.91 12.65 31.28
N ALA A 468 19.93 12.85 32.61
CA ALA A 468 18.72 13.14 33.38
C ALA A 468 18.05 14.42 32.84
N GLU A 469 16.79 14.29 32.41
CA GLU A 469 16.04 15.38 31.79
C GLU A 469 15.90 16.59 32.74
N PRO A 470 16.21 17.82 32.27
CA PRO A 470 16.16 18.99 33.12
C PRO A 470 14.73 19.30 33.60
N GLN A 471 14.61 19.52 34.91
CA GLN A 471 13.39 19.99 35.55
C GLN A 471 13.56 21.45 35.98
N ILE A 472 12.59 22.27 35.56
CA ILE A 472 12.31 23.58 36.12
C ILE A 472 11.66 23.39 37.49
N ARG A 473 12.16 24.11 38.51
CA ARG A 473 11.50 24.28 39.81
C ARG A 473 11.76 25.68 40.36
N TYR A 474 10.70 26.39 40.70
CA TYR A 474 10.71 27.76 41.18
C TYR A 474 9.63 27.96 42.26
N LEU A 475 9.84 28.93 43.16
CA LEU A 475 8.92 29.27 44.24
C LEU A 475 8.58 30.75 44.13
N LEU A 476 7.33 31.07 43.81
CA LEU A 476 6.84 32.43 43.61
C LEU A 476 5.96 32.85 44.79
N ALA A 477 6.49 33.66 45.69
CA ALA A 477 5.71 34.25 46.78
C ALA A 477 4.81 35.37 46.24
N LEU A 478 3.49 35.25 46.43
CA LEU A 478 2.52 36.27 46.02
C LEU A 478 2.59 37.54 46.89
N GLU A 479 3.10 37.41 48.12
CA GLU A 479 3.39 38.54 49.02
C GLU A 479 4.49 39.46 48.43
N ASP A 480 5.58 38.90 47.90
CA ASP A 480 6.66 39.67 47.27
C ASP A 480 6.19 40.40 45.99
N LEU A 481 5.14 39.91 45.32
CA LEU A 481 4.50 40.58 44.17
C LEU A 481 3.50 41.68 44.58
N GLY A 482 3.10 41.76 45.85
CA GLY A 482 2.06 42.68 46.32
C GLY A 482 0.67 42.38 45.75
N ALA A 483 0.34 41.10 45.54
CA ALA A 483 -0.92 40.68 44.92
C ALA A 483 -2.17 41.10 45.73
N GLU A 484 -3.19 41.64 45.06
CA GLU A 484 -4.48 41.96 45.66
C GLU A 484 -5.56 40.92 45.28
N PRO A 485 -6.64 40.76 46.07
CA PRO A 485 -7.80 39.96 45.66
C PRO A 485 -8.39 40.40 44.32
N ASP A 486 -8.94 39.43 43.59
CA ASP A 486 -9.55 39.59 42.26
C ASP A 486 -8.55 40.09 41.18
N GLN A 487 -7.25 39.86 41.40
CA GLN A 487 -6.19 39.99 40.39
C GLN A 487 -5.87 38.66 39.69
N LEU A 488 -5.22 38.77 38.52
CA LEU A 488 -4.77 37.63 37.72
C LEU A 488 -3.26 37.63 37.59
N LEU A 489 -2.63 36.54 38.02
CA LEU A 489 -1.27 36.18 37.66
C LEU A 489 -1.30 35.24 36.44
N THR A 490 -0.46 35.51 35.46
CA THR A 490 -0.26 34.63 34.29
C THR A 490 1.19 34.16 34.25
N TYR A 491 1.41 32.91 33.85
CA TYR A 491 2.75 32.34 33.72
C TYR A 491 2.85 31.31 32.59
N TYR A 492 4.06 31.15 32.04
CA TYR A 492 4.39 30.09 31.09
C TYR A 492 5.85 29.66 31.23
N PHE A 493 6.13 28.41 30.87
CA PHE A 493 7.47 27.86 30.82
C PHE A 493 8.06 28.04 29.41
N TRP A 494 9.38 28.12 29.31
CA TRP A 494 10.06 28.21 28.02
C TRP A 494 11.37 27.43 28.00
N ALA A 495 11.69 26.94 26.81
CA ALA A 495 12.92 26.24 26.47
C ALA A 495 13.47 26.81 25.16
N GLU A 496 14.78 26.82 25.03
CA GLU A 496 15.48 27.25 23.83
C GLU A 496 16.40 26.13 23.36
N ASP A 497 16.30 25.79 22.08
CA ASP A 497 16.98 24.70 21.40
C ASP A 497 17.73 25.21 20.15
N MET A 498 18.41 24.33 19.42
CA MET A 498 18.97 24.64 18.11
C MET A 498 18.10 24.05 17.00
N GLY A 499 17.41 24.92 16.26
CA GLY A 499 16.53 24.51 15.17
C GLY A 499 17.27 23.91 13.96
N PRO A 500 16.56 23.28 13.02
CA PRO A 500 17.15 22.62 11.85
C PRO A 500 17.89 23.56 10.90
N ASP A 501 17.67 24.88 11.00
CA ASP A 501 18.41 25.91 10.25
C ASP A 501 19.67 26.43 10.97
N GLY A 502 20.00 25.85 12.14
CA GLY A 502 21.16 26.21 12.95
C GLY A 502 21.01 27.50 13.75
N LYS A 503 19.79 28.05 13.90
CA LYS A 503 19.52 29.19 14.80
C LYS A 503 18.92 28.73 16.13
N PRO A 504 19.08 29.52 17.21
CA PRO A 504 18.30 29.33 18.42
C PRO A 504 16.79 29.39 18.12
N ARG A 505 16.06 28.35 18.53
CA ARG A 505 14.60 28.24 18.43
C ARG A 505 14.05 28.25 19.84
N ARG A 506 13.20 29.22 20.16
CA ARG A 506 12.54 29.31 21.47
C ARG A 506 11.13 28.76 21.38
N THR A 507 10.80 27.85 22.29
CA THR A 507 9.51 27.19 22.41
C THR A 507 8.95 27.49 23.81
N ALA A 508 7.74 28.05 23.89
CA ALA A 508 7.00 28.16 25.16
C ALA A 508 5.91 27.09 25.29
N SER A 509 5.50 26.84 26.53
CA SER A 509 4.32 26.04 26.88
C SER A 509 3.00 26.77 26.52
N ASP A 510 1.88 26.15 26.85
CA ASP A 510 0.62 26.88 27.04
C ASP A 510 0.78 27.95 28.14
N MET A 511 -0.11 28.93 28.15
CA MET A 511 -0.20 29.95 29.20
C MET A 511 -1.13 29.45 30.32
N TYR A 512 -0.65 29.52 31.55
CA TYR A 512 -1.38 29.14 32.76
C TYR A 512 -1.77 30.37 33.57
N PHE A 513 -2.84 30.22 34.33
CA PHE A 513 -3.50 31.27 35.10
C PHE A 513 -3.50 30.92 36.60
N ALA A 514 -3.28 31.94 37.42
CA ALA A 514 -3.43 31.88 38.87
C ALA A 514 -4.35 33.02 39.31
N GLU A 515 -5.56 32.68 39.73
CA GLU A 515 -6.58 33.64 40.18
C GLU A 515 -6.37 33.96 41.66
N VAL A 516 -6.17 35.23 42.01
CA VAL A 516 -5.93 35.64 43.39
C VAL A 516 -7.27 35.83 44.11
N ARG A 517 -7.65 34.90 44.98
CA ARG A 517 -8.94 34.93 45.69
C ARG A 517 -8.92 35.84 46.93
N PRO A 518 -10.06 36.44 47.32
CA PRO A 518 -10.23 37.05 48.63
C PRO A 518 -10.07 36.03 49.77
N PHE A 519 -9.75 36.51 50.97
CA PHE A 519 -9.50 35.69 52.15
C PHE A 519 -10.78 35.20 52.86
N GLU A 520 -11.94 35.79 52.52
CA GLU A 520 -13.23 35.49 53.14
C GLU A 520 -14.28 35.17 52.06
N GLU A 521 -14.83 33.95 52.12
CA GLU A 521 -15.97 33.46 51.31
C GLU A 521 -17.16 33.21 52.26
N ILE A 522 -18.35 33.77 51.94
CA ILE A 522 -19.50 33.74 52.85
C ILE A 522 -20.48 32.64 52.43
N PHE A 523 -20.48 31.52 53.14
CA PHE A 523 -21.42 30.43 52.91
C PHE A 523 -22.71 30.65 53.73
N ARG A 524 -23.87 30.72 53.07
CA ARG A 524 -25.19 30.82 53.71
C ARG A 524 -26.02 29.56 53.48
N GLU A 525 -26.44 28.91 54.57
CA GLU A 525 -27.41 27.82 54.52
C GLU A 525 -28.84 28.39 54.40
N SER A 526 -29.63 27.87 53.46
CA SER A 526 -30.97 28.40 53.15
C SER A 526 -32.03 27.93 54.18
N GLN A 527 -32.13 28.62 55.32
CA GLN A 527 -33.15 28.35 56.34
C GLN A 527 -34.51 28.97 56.00
N SER A 528 -35.23 28.38 55.04
CA SER A 528 -36.63 28.74 54.73
C SER A 528 -37.42 27.53 54.20
N PHE A 529 -37.84 26.64 55.12
CA PHE A 529 -38.70 25.49 54.80
C PHE A 529 -39.84 25.26 55.81
N GLN A 530 -40.55 26.34 56.16
CA GLN A 530 -41.88 26.24 56.77
C GLN A 530 -42.78 27.41 56.32
N ASP A 531 -44.02 27.06 55.95
CA ASP A 531 -45.17 27.93 55.65
C ASP A 531 -44.98 29.09 54.63
N GLY A 532 -45.20 28.80 53.33
CA GLY A 532 -45.16 29.83 52.28
C GLY A 532 -45.35 29.34 50.82
N GLN A 533 -46.36 28.52 50.51
CA GLN A 533 -46.57 28.08 49.12
C GLN A 533 -47.07 29.20 48.19
N ASN A 534 -46.48 29.24 46.98
CA ASN A 534 -46.96 29.93 45.76
C ASN A 534 -46.75 31.46 45.63
N GLN A 535 -45.62 32.03 46.08
CA GLN A 535 -45.20 33.34 45.52
C GLN A 535 -43.68 33.60 45.35
N GLU A 536 -42.79 33.03 46.15
CA GLU A 536 -41.34 33.33 46.05
C GLU A 536 -40.58 32.49 45.00
N GLN A 537 -41.22 31.50 44.38
CA GLN A 537 -40.55 30.55 43.47
C GLN A 537 -40.15 31.16 42.11
N GLN A 538 -40.54 32.42 41.84
CA GLN A 538 -40.21 33.12 40.60
C GLN A 538 -39.00 34.07 40.73
N GLN A 539 -38.60 34.46 41.95
CA GLN A 539 -37.52 35.42 42.17
C GLN A 539 -36.14 34.74 42.37
N ASN A 540 -36.12 33.48 42.85
CA ASN A 540 -34.89 32.71 43.03
C ASN A 540 -34.33 32.07 41.73
N GLN A 541 -35.00 32.24 40.57
CA GLN A 541 -34.46 31.79 39.28
C GLN A 541 -33.59 32.86 38.62
N GLU A 542 -34.02 34.12 38.62
CA GLU A 542 -33.29 35.25 38.02
C GLU A 542 -31.89 35.44 38.65
N GLY A 543 -31.77 35.21 39.97
CA GLY A 543 -30.49 35.22 40.68
C GLY A 543 -29.53 34.08 40.31
N GLN A 544 -30.04 32.91 39.92
CA GLN A 544 -29.21 31.78 39.46
C GLN A 544 -28.81 31.88 37.98
N GLU A 545 -29.61 32.54 37.14
CA GLU A 545 -29.25 32.76 35.74
C GLU A 545 -28.17 33.84 35.60
N ARG A 546 -28.30 34.99 36.28
CA ARG A 546 -27.26 36.05 36.28
C ARG A 546 -25.87 35.56 36.68
N ASN A 547 -25.78 34.70 37.71
CA ASN A 547 -24.50 34.21 38.20
C ASN A 547 -23.82 33.25 37.21
N GLN A 548 -24.60 32.54 36.39
CA GLN A 548 -24.07 31.70 35.31
C GLN A 548 -23.51 32.53 34.14
N SER A 549 -24.15 33.66 33.79
CA SER A 549 -23.68 34.53 32.69
C SER A 549 -22.28 35.10 32.94
N GLY A 550 -21.98 35.54 34.16
CA GLY A 550 -20.65 36.05 34.52
C GLY A 550 -19.55 35.00 34.39
N GLU A 551 -19.77 33.79 34.90
CA GLU A 551 -18.83 32.68 34.74
C GLU A 551 -18.68 32.23 33.28
N GLN A 552 -19.75 32.25 32.48
CA GLN A 552 -19.70 31.90 31.06
C GLN A 552 -18.85 32.90 30.28
N LEU A 553 -19.05 34.21 30.48
CA LEU A 553 -18.22 35.26 29.88
C LEU A 553 -16.73 35.07 30.24
N ALA A 554 -16.42 34.82 31.52
CA ALA A 554 -15.04 34.59 31.96
C ALA A 554 -14.44 33.35 31.25
N ARG A 555 -15.13 32.21 31.26
CA ARG A 555 -14.66 30.97 30.60
C ARG A 555 -14.42 31.16 29.10
N LEU A 556 -15.28 31.90 28.40
CA LEU A 556 -15.11 32.22 26.98
C LEU A 556 -13.92 33.16 26.75
N GLN A 557 -13.77 34.20 27.56
CA GLN A 557 -12.64 35.14 27.48
C GLN A 557 -11.30 34.43 27.69
N LYS A 558 -11.24 33.46 28.61
CA LYS A 558 -10.07 32.60 28.84
C LYS A 558 -9.75 31.67 27.66
N GLN A 559 -10.77 31.13 26.98
CA GLN A 559 -10.58 30.37 25.75
C GLN A 559 -10.00 31.24 24.62
N ILE A 560 -10.41 32.51 24.54
CA ILE A 560 -9.85 33.49 23.59
C ILE A 560 -8.37 33.76 23.89
N ILE A 561 -7.99 34.10 25.13
CA ILE A 561 -6.58 34.31 25.52
C ILE A 561 -5.72 33.09 25.14
N SER A 562 -6.23 31.88 25.41
CA SER A 562 -5.54 30.62 25.09
C SER A 562 -5.36 30.43 23.57
N ALA A 563 -6.35 30.82 22.76
CA ALA A 563 -6.28 30.75 21.32
C ALA A 563 -5.32 31.81 20.73
N THR A 564 -5.39 33.06 21.19
CA THR A 564 -4.47 34.15 20.79
C THR A 564 -3.02 33.81 21.15
N TRP A 565 -2.77 33.25 22.34
CA TRP A 565 -1.47 32.74 22.75
C TRP A 565 -0.95 31.65 21.79
N ASN A 566 -1.78 30.65 21.50
CA ASN A 566 -1.37 29.54 20.64
C ASN A 566 -1.12 29.97 19.19
N ILE A 567 -1.93 30.89 18.65
CA ILE A 567 -1.69 31.49 17.34
C ILE A 567 -0.39 32.30 17.32
N LYS A 568 -0.10 33.07 18.37
CA LYS A 568 1.17 33.82 18.55
C LYS A 568 2.36 32.88 18.58
N GLN A 569 2.36 31.88 19.46
CA GLN A 569 3.43 30.88 19.59
C GLN A 569 3.71 30.16 18.26
N GLN A 570 2.66 29.74 17.55
CA GLN A 570 2.81 29.14 16.23
C GLN A 570 3.31 30.16 15.18
N ALA A 571 2.89 31.43 15.23
CA ALA A 571 3.33 32.47 14.31
C ALA A 571 4.81 32.81 14.48
N GLU A 572 5.31 32.78 15.71
CA GLU A 572 6.73 32.95 16.02
C GLU A 572 7.54 31.74 15.50
N ARG A 573 7.08 30.50 15.74
CA ARG A 573 7.71 29.27 15.20
C ARG A 573 7.69 29.19 13.67
N ALA A 574 6.68 29.77 13.01
CA ALA A 574 6.51 29.74 11.56
C ALA A 574 7.10 30.96 10.82
N GLY A 575 7.63 31.95 11.55
CA GLY A 575 8.15 33.20 10.96
C GLY A 575 7.08 34.16 10.42
N GLY A 576 5.81 34.02 10.82
CA GLY A 576 4.73 34.95 10.43
C GLY A 576 3.31 34.41 10.57
N ILE A 577 2.33 35.29 10.36
CA ILE A 577 0.87 35.00 10.41
C ILE A 577 0.31 34.53 9.05
N THR A 578 1.05 34.67 7.94
CA THR A 578 0.52 34.56 6.57
C THR A 578 -0.27 33.28 6.25
N GLY A 579 0.10 32.14 6.85
CA GLY A 579 -0.63 30.86 6.68
C GLY A 579 -1.79 30.63 7.65
N ARG A 580 -2.07 31.55 8.58
CA ARG A 580 -3.08 31.45 9.67
C ARG A 580 -3.83 32.78 9.91
N LYS A 581 -4.03 33.57 8.85
CA LYS A 581 -4.94 34.74 8.89
C LYS A 581 -6.36 34.33 9.29
N ASP A 582 -6.80 33.17 8.81
CA ASP A 582 -8.14 32.63 9.08
C ASP A 582 -8.33 32.29 10.57
N ASP A 583 -7.30 31.75 11.24
CA ASP A 583 -7.34 31.48 12.68
C ASP A 583 -7.45 32.78 13.51
N VAL A 584 -6.67 33.82 13.14
CA VAL A 584 -6.76 35.15 13.78
C VAL A 584 -8.16 35.74 13.60
N GLU A 585 -8.74 35.57 12.40
CA GLU A 585 -10.09 36.04 12.10
C GLU A 585 -11.18 35.28 12.88
N VAL A 586 -11.03 33.96 13.08
CA VAL A 586 -11.93 33.17 13.95
C VAL A 586 -11.86 33.64 15.40
N VAL A 587 -10.66 33.94 15.92
CA VAL A 587 -10.51 34.47 17.29
C VAL A 587 -11.04 35.90 17.40
N ARG A 588 -10.81 36.75 16.40
CA ARG A 588 -11.40 38.10 16.32
C ARG A 588 -12.94 38.06 16.31
N GLN A 589 -13.55 37.14 15.56
CA GLN A 589 -14.99 36.91 15.55
C GLN A 589 -15.49 36.41 16.91
N SER A 590 -14.75 35.51 17.55
CA SER A 590 -15.07 34.99 18.88
C SER A 590 -15.04 36.09 19.94
N GLN A 591 -13.99 36.93 19.94
CA GLN A 591 -13.87 38.06 20.86
C GLN A 591 -14.96 39.12 20.65
N ALA A 592 -15.36 39.38 19.39
CA ALA A 592 -16.49 40.25 19.08
C ALA A 592 -17.84 39.66 19.57
N GLY A 593 -18.02 38.33 19.50
CA GLY A 593 -19.20 37.66 20.04
C GLY A 593 -19.30 37.77 21.57
N VAL A 594 -18.18 37.60 22.28
CA VAL A 594 -18.12 37.78 23.75
C VAL A 594 -18.31 39.25 24.15
N LEU A 595 -17.79 40.20 23.37
CA LEU A 595 -18.03 41.64 23.57
C LEU A 595 -19.52 42.00 23.50
N GLU A 596 -20.25 41.47 22.51
CA GLU A 596 -21.71 41.72 22.41
C GLU A 596 -22.49 41.05 23.56
N GLN A 597 -22.09 39.86 24.01
CA GLN A 597 -22.67 39.23 25.21
C GLN A 597 -22.39 40.06 26.48
N ALA A 598 -21.18 40.62 26.63
CA ALA A 598 -20.84 41.50 27.75
C ALA A 598 -21.62 42.83 27.70
N ARG A 599 -21.84 43.40 26.51
CA ARG A 599 -22.68 44.59 26.28
C ARG A 599 -24.17 44.32 26.57
N GLN A 600 -24.67 43.13 26.25
CA GLN A 600 -26.02 42.71 26.65
C GLN A 600 -26.12 42.57 28.17
N ALA A 601 -25.20 41.83 28.80
CA ALA A 601 -25.16 41.68 30.26
C ALA A 601 -25.04 43.02 31.01
N LEU A 602 -24.30 43.99 30.46
CA LEU A 602 -24.20 45.36 30.97
C LEU A 602 -25.54 46.11 30.91
N THR A 603 -26.35 45.86 29.88
CA THR A 603 -27.69 46.45 29.73
C THR A 603 -28.71 45.80 30.69
N GLU A 604 -28.47 44.55 31.08
CA GLU A 604 -29.29 43.75 31.99
C GLU A 604 -28.82 43.84 33.46
N ALA A 605 -27.78 44.63 33.76
CA ALA A 605 -27.18 44.74 35.10
C ALA A 605 -27.84 45.84 35.97
N GLU A 606 -28.48 45.43 37.07
CA GLU A 606 -29.08 46.35 38.05
C GLU A 606 -28.12 46.78 39.18
N ASP A 607 -27.04 46.03 39.42
CA ASP A 607 -26.02 46.37 40.40
C ASP A 607 -24.97 47.34 39.80
N PRO A 608 -24.79 48.56 40.35
CA PRO A 608 -23.77 49.50 39.90
C PRO A 608 -22.34 48.97 39.95
N ALA A 609 -22.01 48.03 40.85
CA ALA A 609 -20.67 47.44 40.94
C ALA A 609 -20.42 46.44 39.80
N ALA A 610 -21.36 45.52 39.57
CA ALA A 610 -21.33 44.61 38.42
C ALA A 610 -21.33 45.37 37.08
N ALA A 611 -22.19 46.39 36.92
CA ALA A 611 -22.23 47.21 35.71
C ALA A 611 -20.89 47.90 35.43
N LYS A 612 -20.22 48.46 36.45
CA LYS A 612 -18.89 49.08 36.28
C LYS A 612 -17.84 48.08 35.78
N SER A 613 -17.83 46.85 36.32
CA SER A 613 -16.84 45.83 35.94
C SER A 613 -17.15 45.25 34.55
N LEU A 614 -18.42 45.08 34.18
CA LEU A 614 -18.85 44.72 32.82
C LEU A 614 -18.47 45.80 31.79
N GLN A 615 -18.60 47.09 32.12
CA GLN A 615 -18.14 48.18 31.26
C GLN A 615 -16.61 48.11 31.05
N ALA A 616 -15.84 47.98 32.12
CA ALA A 616 -14.39 47.88 32.03
C ALA A 616 -13.94 46.66 31.20
N ALA A 617 -14.57 45.50 31.41
CA ALA A 617 -14.34 44.31 30.59
C ALA A 617 -14.62 44.57 29.10
N ALA A 618 -15.75 45.18 28.76
CA ALA A 618 -16.10 45.52 27.38
C ALA A 618 -15.10 46.51 26.74
N GLU A 619 -14.66 47.54 27.47
CA GLU A 619 -13.62 48.48 27.01
C GLU A 619 -12.25 47.82 26.77
N HIS A 620 -11.96 46.69 27.42
CA HIS A 620 -10.76 45.90 27.18
C HIS A 620 -10.93 44.91 26.01
N MET A 621 -12.09 44.25 25.90
CA MET A 621 -12.44 43.41 24.75
C MET A 621 -12.47 44.19 23.42
N GLU A 622 -12.93 45.45 23.43
CA GLU A 622 -12.96 46.29 22.22
C GLU A 622 -11.55 46.62 21.71
N LYS A 623 -10.60 46.88 22.63
CA LYS A 623 -9.16 47.03 22.30
C LYS A 623 -8.55 45.72 21.78
N ALA A 624 -8.96 44.57 22.33
CA ALA A 624 -8.55 43.27 21.81
C ALA A 624 -9.04 43.05 20.36
N VAL A 625 -10.32 43.34 20.06
CA VAL A 625 -10.85 43.29 18.69
C VAL A 625 -10.08 44.23 17.76
N GLU A 626 -9.73 45.45 18.20
CA GLU A 626 -8.95 46.40 17.40
C GLU A 626 -7.57 45.82 17.01
N HIS A 627 -6.81 45.29 17.97
CA HIS A 627 -5.50 44.70 17.71
C HIS A 627 -5.57 43.38 16.93
N LEU A 628 -6.56 42.51 17.18
CA LEU A 628 -6.79 41.32 16.38
C LEU A 628 -7.16 41.65 14.93
N THR A 629 -7.90 42.74 14.68
CA THR A 629 -8.18 43.25 13.33
C THR A 629 -6.91 43.73 12.64
N LYS A 630 -6.07 44.53 13.33
CA LYS A 630 -4.77 44.95 12.81
C LYS A 630 -3.86 43.75 12.51
N ALA A 631 -3.87 42.72 13.35
CA ALA A 631 -3.12 41.48 13.13
C ALA A 631 -3.62 40.70 11.90
N SER A 632 -4.94 40.53 11.72
CA SER A 632 -5.50 39.80 10.58
C SER A 632 -5.30 40.56 9.25
N GLU A 633 -5.41 41.89 9.24
CA GLU A 633 -5.13 42.73 8.07
C GLU A 633 -3.64 42.74 7.71
N SER A 634 -2.79 43.26 8.60
CA SER A 634 -1.36 43.49 8.35
C SER A 634 -0.51 42.22 8.31
N ALA A 635 -1.00 41.09 8.87
CA ALA A 635 -0.24 39.88 9.14
C ALA A 635 0.96 40.06 10.10
N ALA A 636 0.99 41.15 10.89
CA ALA A 636 2.09 41.45 11.81
C ALA A 636 1.91 40.74 13.16
N THR A 637 2.84 39.83 13.49
CA THR A 637 2.89 39.13 14.78
C THR A 637 3.02 40.06 15.99
N THR A 638 3.49 41.29 15.78
CA THR A 638 3.61 42.33 16.82
C THR A 638 2.26 42.70 17.44
N GLU A 639 1.17 42.72 16.66
CA GLU A 639 -0.17 43.13 17.14
C GLU A 639 -0.86 42.09 18.02
N LEU A 640 -0.42 40.82 17.98
CA LEU A 640 -0.95 39.77 18.86
C LEU A 640 -0.55 39.97 20.33
N THR A 641 0.53 40.69 20.60
CA THR A 641 1.00 40.96 21.98
C THR A 641 0.12 41.98 22.72
N PRO A 642 -0.18 43.19 22.16
CA PRO A 642 -1.14 44.09 22.79
C PRO A 642 -2.57 43.52 22.80
N ALA A 643 -2.99 42.75 21.78
CA ALA A 643 -4.25 42.01 21.81
C ALA A 643 -4.34 41.12 23.06
N LEU A 644 -3.39 40.21 23.25
CA LEU A 644 -3.34 39.31 24.41
C LEU A 644 -3.38 40.06 25.75
N SER A 645 -2.68 41.20 25.87
CA SER A 645 -2.69 42.02 27.08
C SER A 645 -4.06 42.66 27.38
N ALA A 646 -4.83 43.02 26.33
CA ALA A 646 -6.18 43.53 26.46
C ALA A 646 -7.18 42.42 26.79
N GLU A 647 -7.02 41.24 26.18
CA GLU A 647 -7.82 40.04 26.49
C GLU A 647 -7.64 39.59 27.95
N GLN A 648 -6.41 39.60 28.45
CA GLN A 648 -6.06 39.31 29.85
C GLN A 648 -6.72 40.29 30.82
N ALA A 649 -6.64 41.59 30.55
CA ALA A 649 -7.27 42.63 31.38
C ALA A 649 -8.81 42.48 31.39
N ALA A 650 -9.42 42.14 30.25
CA ALA A 650 -10.85 41.83 30.20
C ALA A 650 -11.23 40.63 31.09
N TYR A 651 -10.41 39.57 31.15
CA TYR A 651 -10.66 38.44 32.05
C TYR A 651 -10.63 38.86 33.53
N GLN A 652 -9.67 39.71 33.93
CA GLN A 652 -9.60 40.21 35.30
C GLN A 652 -10.84 41.03 35.71
N GLU A 653 -11.35 41.90 34.84
CA GLU A 653 -12.58 42.65 35.13
C GLU A 653 -13.82 41.73 35.20
N LEU A 654 -13.85 40.63 34.46
CA LEU A 654 -14.89 39.61 34.57
C LEU A 654 -14.80 38.79 35.87
N LEU A 655 -13.60 38.51 36.40
CA LEU A 655 -13.45 37.76 37.66
C LEU A 655 -14.11 38.49 38.84
N LYS A 656 -14.08 39.82 38.86
CA LYS A 656 -14.71 40.68 39.88
C LYS A 656 -16.24 40.56 39.94
N LEU A 657 -16.87 39.95 38.94
CA LEU A 657 -18.32 39.69 38.89
C LEU A 657 -18.75 38.45 39.70
N ARG A 658 -17.80 37.58 40.10
CA ARG A 658 -18.10 36.34 40.82
C ARG A 658 -18.53 36.66 42.25
N GLN A 659 -19.82 36.47 42.57
CA GLN A 659 -20.34 36.82 43.90
C GLN A 659 -19.70 36.01 45.03
N ARG A 660 -19.44 36.69 46.15
CA ARG A 660 -18.75 36.14 47.34
C ARG A 660 -19.66 35.42 48.33
N GLU A 661 -20.96 35.27 48.01
CA GLU A 661 -21.92 34.52 48.81
C GLU A 661 -22.37 33.23 48.12
N HIS A 662 -22.17 32.08 48.76
CA HIS A 662 -22.55 30.77 48.24
C HIS A 662 -23.71 30.17 49.04
N GLN A 663 -24.83 29.87 48.35
CA GLN A 663 -25.99 29.18 48.94
C GLN A 663 -25.96 27.68 48.62
N VAL A 664 -26.12 26.84 49.65
CA VAL A 664 -25.99 25.37 49.54
C VAL A 664 -27.35 24.67 49.62
N ALA A 665 -27.87 24.21 48.48
CA ALA A 665 -29.10 23.43 48.39
C ALA A 665 -28.83 21.97 47.94
N ARG A 666 -29.48 20.99 48.59
CA ARG A 666 -29.18 19.54 48.42
C ARG A 666 -30.32 18.76 47.73
N GLY A 667 -30.33 18.77 46.39
CA GLY A 667 -31.29 18.05 45.54
C GLY A 667 -30.86 16.60 45.15
N ARG A 668 -31.80 15.78 44.63
CA ARG A 668 -31.55 14.34 44.36
C ARG A 668 -32.35 13.74 43.17
N ASN A 669 -31.64 13.46 42.05
CA ASN A 669 -31.91 12.42 41.02
C ASN A 669 -32.81 12.67 39.77
N SER A 670 -32.46 11.99 38.65
CA SER A 670 -33.22 11.58 37.42
C SER A 670 -33.33 12.50 36.17
N GLY A 671 -33.32 11.92 34.93
CA GLY A 671 -34.15 12.46 33.80
C GLY A 671 -33.68 12.62 32.32
N GLN A 672 -33.12 11.61 31.63
CA GLN A 672 -33.30 11.25 30.17
C GLN A 672 -33.65 12.29 29.03
N ARG A 673 -32.95 12.22 27.85
CA ARG A 673 -33.39 12.46 26.41
C ARG A 673 -32.16 12.57 25.44
N ASN A 674 -32.17 12.43 24.10
CA ASN A 674 -33.13 11.95 23.05
C ASN A 674 -32.39 11.55 21.72
N ASN A 675 -33.08 10.99 20.72
CA ASN A 675 -32.55 10.66 19.36
C ASN A 675 -33.65 10.76 18.26
N ALA A 676 -33.39 11.32 17.07
CA ALA A 676 -34.26 11.24 15.88
C ALA A 676 -33.64 11.79 14.55
N SER A 677 -33.26 10.95 13.57
CA SER A 677 -32.98 11.41 12.18
C SER A 677 -32.95 10.36 11.04
N SER A 678 -33.17 9.06 11.28
CA SER A 678 -32.70 7.99 10.36
C SER A 678 -33.72 7.40 9.34
N GLU A 679 -35.04 7.63 9.48
CA GLU A 679 -36.05 6.79 8.77
C GLU A 679 -36.31 7.10 7.28
N ARG A 680 -35.88 8.25 6.74
CA ARG A 680 -36.22 8.61 5.34
C ARG A 680 -35.30 8.01 4.27
N LEU A 681 -34.06 7.67 4.61
CA LEU A 681 -33.05 7.23 3.62
C LEU A 681 -33.30 5.80 3.10
N GLN A 682 -33.89 4.93 3.92
CA GLN A 682 -34.05 3.50 3.60
C GLN A 682 -35.04 3.23 2.45
N ARG A 683 -35.98 4.15 2.16
CA ARG A 683 -36.99 3.95 1.10
C ARG A 683 -36.48 4.23 -0.33
N GLN A 684 -35.33 4.90 -0.50
CA GLN A 684 -34.72 5.10 -1.83
C GLN A 684 -33.82 3.94 -2.25
N LEU A 685 -33.30 3.15 -1.31
CA LEU A 685 -32.33 2.08 -1.61
C LEU A 685 -32.96 0.86 -2.28
N GLN A 686 -34.23 0.55 -1.99
CA GLN A 686 -34.95 -0.62 -2.53
C GLN A 686 -35.29 -0.53 -4.03
N GLN A 687 -35.03 0.60 -4.69
CA GLN A 687 -35.34 0.79 -6.11
C GLN A 687 -34.16 0.54 -7.06
N LEU A 688 -32.95 0.27 -6.54
CA LEU A 688 -31.73 0.11 -7.34
C LEU A 688 -31.30 -1.36 -7.56
N GLU A 689 -31.93 -2.33 -6.91
CA GLU A 689 -31.51 -3.74 -6.94
C GLU A 689 -32.00 -4.55 -8.16
N LEU A 690 -32.92 -4.00 -8.97
CA LEU A 690 -33.60 -4.73 -10.04
C LEU A 690 -32.86 -4.77 -11.40
N THR A 691 -31.70 -4.11 -11.54
CA THR A 691 -31.03 -3.89 -12.84
C THR A 691 -29.70 -4.65 -13.01
N GLN A 692 -29.54 -5.82 -12.37
CA GLN A 692 -28.30 -6.64 -12.46
C GLN A 692 -28.55 -8.10 -12.88
N ARG A 693 -29.14 -8.35 -14.08
CA ARG A 693 -29.33 -9.73 -14.59
C ARG A 693 -28.87 -10.03 -16.02
N GLU A 694 -28.47 -9.05 -16.81
CA GLU A 694 -27.83 -9.27 -18.11
C GLU A 694 -26.39 -8.69 -18.12
N ASN A 695 -25.54 -9.23 -19.00
CA ASN A 695 -24.07 -9.08 -19.12
C ASN A 695 -23.24 -10.05 -18.25
N ARG A 696 -23.03 -11.27 -18.76
CA ARG A 696 -22.19 -12.32 -18.13
C ARG A 696 -21.12 -12.93 -19.06
N TYR A 697 -20.78 -12.25 -20.17
CA TYR A 697 -19.78 -12.72 -21.14
C TYR A 697 -18.67 -11.71 -21.49
N GLU A 698 -18.75 -10.46 -21.01
CA GLU A 698 -17.66 -9.47 -21.12
C GLU A 698 -16.69 -9.50 -19.92
N THR A 699 -16.95 -10.36 -18.93
CA THR A 699 -16.43 -10.23 -17.57
C THR A 699 -14.95 -10.60 -17.41
N GLN A 700 -14.34 -11.32 -18.36
CA GLN A 700 -12.97 -11.85 -18.19
C GLN A 700 -11.87 -10.77 -18.21
N GLN A 701 -11.92 -9.79 -19.13
CA GLN A 701 -10.95 -8.68 -19.13
C GLN A 701 -11.20 -7.66 -18.01
N LEU A 702 -12.46 -7.56 -17.54
CA LEU A 702 -12.85 -6.74 -16.39
C LEU A 702 -12.53 -7.41 -15.03
N ALA A 703 -12.21 -8.71 -15.00
CA ALA A 703 -11.81 -9.41 -13.78
C ALA A 703 -10.35 -9.09 -13.39
N GLN A 704 -9.42 -9.19 -14.34
CA GLN A 704 -7.98 -8.96 -14.08
C GLN A 704 -7.69 -7.55 -13.56
N SER A 705 -8.34 -6.54 -14.15
CA SER A 705 -8.23 -5.13 -13.73
C SER A 705 -8.76 -4.90 -12.31
N ARG A 706 -9.96 -5.39 -11.97
CA ARG A 706 -10.53 -5.31 -10.61
C ARG A 706 -9.71 -6.08 -9.57
N GLN A 707 -9.08 -7.19 -9.96
CA GLN A 707 -8.17 -7.97 -9.11
C GLN A 707 -6.81 -7.26 -8.91
N GLN A 708 -6.46 -6.26 -9.73
CA GLN A 708 -5.27 -5.44 -9.56
C GLN A 708 -5.55 -4.18 -8.73
N GLU A 709 -6.72 -3.54 -8.89
CA GLU A 709 -7.19 -2.46 -8.01
C GLU A 709 -7.25 -2.92 -6.55
N SER A 710 -7.87 -4.08 -6.30
CA SER A 710 -8.02 -4.59 -4.93
C SER A 710 -6.73 -5.09 -4.29
N ARG A 711 -5.74 -5.52 -5.08
CA ARG A 711 -4.37 -5.77 -4.59
C ARG A 711 -3.73 -4.52 -4.00
N GLN A 712 -3.97 -3.35 -4.59
CA GLN A 712 -3.46 -2.09 -4.04
C GLN A 712 -4.23 -1.66 -2.78
N GLU A 713 -5.53 -1.93 -2.69
CA GLU A 713 -6.29 -1.69 -1.45
C GLU A 713 -5.82 -2.60 -0.30
N ASP A 714 -5.61 -3.89 -0.54
CA ASP A 714 -5.16 -4.85 0.47
C ASP A 714 -3.78 -4.46 1.06
N LEU A 715 -2.83 -4.05 0.21
CA LEU A 715 -1.52 -3.56 0.66
C LEU A 715 -1.61 -2.24 1.46
N GLN A 716 -2.50 -1.33 1.08
CA GLN A 716 -2.75 -0.09 1.85
C GLN A 716 -3.37 -0.37 3.22
N MET A 717 -4.33 -1.31 3.29
CA MET A 717 -4.94 -1.72 4.55
C MET A 717 -3.94 -2.48 5.44
N LEU A 718 -3.05 -3.29 4.87
CA LEU A 718 -2.00 -3.99 5.60
C LEU A 718 -1.01 -3.02 6.27
N ASN A 719 -0.56 -1.98 5.57
CA ASN A 719 0.32 -0.96 6.16
C ASN A 719 -0.38 -0.21 7.30
N ARG A 720 -1.64 0.20 7.10
CA ARG A 720 -2.44 0.88 8.13
C ARG A 720 -2.67 0.00 9.37
N LEU A 721 -2.94 -1.29 9.18
CA LEU A 721 -3.06 -2.26 10.26
C LEU A 721 -1.71 -2.51 10.97
N ARG A 722 -0.59 -2.54 10.24
CA ARG A 722 0.77 -2.66 10.81
C ARG A 722 1.08 -1.49 11.75
N ASP A 723 0.81 -0.26 11.31
CA ASP A 723 1.05 0.95 12.10
C ASP A 723 0.11 1.08 13.30
N LEU A 724 -1.13 0.58 13.19
CA LEU A 724 -2.10 0.56 14.28
C LEU A 724 -1.81 -0.55 15.31
N ALA A 725 -1.47 -1.76 14.86
CA ALA A 725 -1.07 -2.88 15.71
C ALA A 725 0.21 -2.55 16.50
N ARG A 726 1.20 -1.94 15.83
CA ARG A 726 2.44 -1.46 16.48
C ARG A 726 2.12 -0.45 17.59
N ARG A 727 1.34 0.59 17.29
CA ARG A 727 0.96 1.61 18.29
C ARG A 727 0.15 1.02 19.45
N GLN A 728 -0.73 0.04 19.21
CA GLN A 728 -1.43 -0.67 20.31
C GLN A 728 -0.50 -1.59 21.13
N SER A 729 0.59 -2.08 20.55
CA SER A 729 1.63 -2.80 21.29
C SER A 729 2.42 -1.85 22.20
N GLU A 730 2.92 -0.74 21.67
CA GLU A 730 3.65 0.29 22.43
C GLU A 730 2.76 0.88 23.54
N MET A 731 1.47 1.09 23.26
CA MET A 731 0.44 1.51 24.23
C MET A 731 0.18 0.47 25.33
N SER A 732 0.12 -0.83 25.02
CA SER A 732 -0.14 -1.88 26.03
C SER A 732 1.04 -2.08 26.97
N GLU A 733 2.25 -1.85 26.47
CA GLU A 733 3.50 -1.84 27.24
C GLU A 733 3.58 -0.63 28.17
N ARG A 734 3.37 0.60 27.65
CA ARG A 734 3.26 1.82 28.46
C ARG A 734 2.21 1.68 29.58
N LEU A 735 1.02 1.14 29.29
CA LEU A 735 0.00 0.91 30.32
C LEU A 735 0.44 -0.03 31.44
N ARG A 736 1.27 -1.04 31.13
CA ARG A 736 1.84 -1.94 32.13
C ARG A 736 2.90 -1.25 32.98
N GLU A 737 3.75 -0.46 32.36
CA GLU A 737 4.78 0.33 33.04
C GLU A 737 4.15 1.40 33.95
N THR A 738 3.21 2.19 33.43
CA THR A 738 2.47 3.20 34.20
C THR A 738 1.69 2.58 35.36
N GLU A 739 1.03 1.43 35.18
CA GLU A 739 0.35 0.72 36.29
C GLU A 739 1.33 0.21 37.36
N ALA A 740 2.50 -0.30 36.96
CA ALA A 740 3.53 -0.75 37.89
C ALA A 740 4.11 0.43 38.70
N ALA A 741 4.40 1.54 38.02
CA ALA A 741 4.86 2.78 38.64
C ALA A 741 3.82 3.34 39.63
N LEU A 742 2.52 3.36 39.28
CA LEU A 742 1.45 3.87 40.15
C LEU A 742 1.22 3.03 41.42
N ARG A 743 1.69 1.78 41.43
CA ARG A 743 1.71 0.90 42.62
C ARG A 743 2.97 1.07 43.48
N GLN A 744 4.05 1.64 42.93
CA GLN A 744 5.31 1.89 43.64
C GLN A 744 5.47 3.35 44.09
N ALA A 745 4.81 4.29 43.42
CA ALA A 745 4.80 5.72 43.77
C ALA A 745 4.31 5.93 45.21
N ARG A 746 5.23 6.40 46.07
CA ARG A 746 4.95 6.78 47.46
C ARG A 746 4.74 8.28 47.63
N ASP A 747 5.09 9.06 46.61
CA ASP A 747 5.07 10.51 46.62
C ASP A 747 3.88 11.02 45.80
N GLU A 748 3.16 12.02 46.32
CA GLU A 748 1.94 12.53 45.68
C GLU A 748 2.26 13.24 44.35
N GLN A 749 3.46 13.81 44.24
CA GLN A 749 3.93 14.47 43.02
C GLN A 749 4.15 13.45 41.87
N GLN A 750 4.80 12.31 42.16
CA GLN A 750 4.95 11.19 41.22
C GLN A 750 3.59 10.62 40.79
N ARG A 751 2.62 10.60 41.71
CA ARG A 751 1.24 10.16 41.45
C ARG A 751 0.54 11.07 40.42
N GLN A 752 0.75 12.39 40.49
CA GLN A 752 0.19 13.35 39.54
C GLN A 752 0.85 13.28 38.15
N ASP A 753 2.16 13.01 38.07
CA ASP A 753 2.85 12.78 36.81
C ASP A 753 2.29 11.58 36.05
N LEU A 754 2.13 10.45 36.74
CA LEU A 754 1.56 9.23 36.17
C LEU A 754 0.08 9.43 35.77
N LEU A 755 -0.69 10.25 36.48
CA LEU A 755 -2.06 10.60 36.08
C LEU A 755 -2.12 11.44 34.79
N ARG A 756 -1.15 12.34 34.55
CA ARG A 756 -1.01 13.05 33.26
C ARG A 756 -0.61 12.12 32.13
N GLU A 757 0.29 11.17 32.39
CA GLU A 757 0.68 10.17 31.40
C GLU A 757 -0.52 9.28 31.01
N LEU A 758 -1.32 8.85 31.97
CA LEU A 758 -2.59 8.16 31.71
C LEU A 758 -3.59 8.99 30.90
N GLN A 759 -3.62 10.31 31.08
CA GLN A 759 -4.44 11.19 30.24
C GLN A 759 -3.93 11.25 28.79
N ARG A 760 -2.61 11.34 28.57
CA ARG A 760 -1.99 11.25 27.24
C ARG A 760 -2.31 9.91 26.56
N LEU A 761 -2.17 8.81 27.30
CA LEU A 761 -2.47 7.45 26.86
C LEU A 761 -3.97 7.27 26.50
N ARG A 762 -4.89 7.88 27.26
CA ARG A 762 -6.32 7.92 26.92
C ARG A 762 -6.55 8.64 25.59
N ASP A 763 -5.88 9.76 25.37
CA ASP A 763 -6.06 10.57 24.17
C ASP A 763 -5.41 9.90 22.93
N GLU A 764 -4.31 9.15 23.11
CA GLU A 764 -3.75 8.21 22.12
C GLU A 764 -4.76 7.10 21.75
N GLN A 765 -5.48 6.50 22.72
CA GLN A 765 -6.55 5.53 22.45
C GLN A 765 -7.74 6.15 21.67
N LEU A 766 -8.11 7.39 21.96
CA LEU A 766 -9.13 8.13 21.20
C LEU A 766 -8.68 8.47 19.77
N GLN A 767 -7.37 8.50 19.48
CA GLN A 767 -6.85 8.55 18.12
C GLN A 767 -6.84 7.16 17.46
N ALA A 768 -6.43 6.11 18.16
CA ALA A 768 -6.49 4.74 17.65
C ALA A 768 -7.92 4.31 17.28
N LEU A 769 -8.94 4.76 18.01
CA LEU A 769 -10.36 4.57 17.65
C LEU A 769 -10.70 5.23 16.29
N ARG A 770 -10.19 6.43 16.02
CA ARG A 770 -10.42 7.15 14.75
C ARG A 770 -9.72 6.47 13.57
N ASP A 771 -8.50 6.00 13.77
CA ASP A 771 -7.75 5.20 12.78
C ASP A 771 -8.49 3.88 12.47
N THR A 772 -9.00 3.20 13.51
CA THR A 772 -9.83 1.99 13.38
C THR A 772 -11.11 2.27 12.58
N ASP A 773 -11.80 3.38 12.88
CA ASP A 773 -13.00 3.82 12.15
C ASP A 773 -12.71 4.17 10.68
N GLU A 774 -11.50 4.59 10.32
CA GLU A 774 -11.12 4.80 8.90
C GLU A 774 -10.84 3.48 8.18
N ILE A 775 -10.11 2.55 8.81
CA ILE A 775 -9.86 1.21 8.26
C ILE A 775 -11.19 0.47 8.06
N GLY A 776 -12.13 0.57 9.01
CA GLY A 776 -13.49 0.05 8.88
C GLY A 776 -14.21 0.64 7.67
N ARG A 777 -14.17 1.96 7.48
CA ARG A 777 -14.74 2.64 6.30
C ARG A 777 -14.10 2.21 4.96
N GLN A 778 -12.86 1.72 4.94
CA GLN A 778 -12.26 1.10 3.75
C GLN A 778 -12.76 -0.33 3.50
N MET A 779 -12.85 -1.16 4.54
CA MET A 779 -13.41 -2.52 4.40
C MET A 779 -14.91 -2.52 4.08
N ASP A 780 -15.64 -1.50 4.54
CA ASP A 780 -17.09 -1.31 4.30
C ASP A 780 -17.46 -1.01 2.86
N ARG A 781 -16.49 -0.66 2.00
CA ARG A 781 -16.70 -0.45 0.55
C ARG A 781 -17.38 -1.68 -0.06
N ALA A 782 -18.31 -1.45 -1.00
CA ALA A 782 -19.14 -2.51 -1.58
C ALA A 782 -18.32 -3.67 -2.20
N GLN A 783 -17.11 -3.39 -2.72
CA GLN A 783 -16.17 -4.37 -3.27
C GLN A 783 -15.48 -5.24 -2.21
N ASN A 784 -15.36 -4.75 -0.97
CA ASN A 784 -14.59 -5.39 0.11
C ASN A 784 -15.50 -6.02 1.17
N ARG A 785 -16.73 -5.54 1.29
CA ARG A 785 -17.76 -6.00 2.24
C ARG A 785 -18.01 -7.51 2.25
N GLN A 786 -17.89 -8.21 1.11
CA GLN A 786 -17.99 -9.67 1.02
C GLN A 786 -16.65 -10.40 1.21
N ARG A 787 -15.51 -9.76 0.94
CA ARG A 787 -14.17 -10.38 1.00
C ARG A 787 -13.51 -10.25 2.38
N MET A 788 -13.89 -9.21 3.12
CA MET A 788 -13.36 -8.83 4.43
C MET A 788 -14.42 -9.00 5.53
N ALA A 789 -15.36 -9.96 5.40
CA ALA A 789 -16.42 -10.14 6.40
C ALA A 789 -15.84 -10.45 7.80
N ASP A 790 -14.93 -11.41 7.88
CA ASP A 790 -14.31 -11.86 9.14
C ASP A 790 -13.36 -10.80 9.71
N ALA A 791 -12.57 -10.15 8.83
CA ALA A 791 -11.70 -9.04 9.19
C ALA A 791 -12.49 -7.83 9.72
N ARG A 792 -13.68 -7.53 9.17
CA ARG A 792 -14.57 -6.48 9.69
C ARG A 792 -15.12 -6.83 11.07
N GLN A 793 -15.51 -8.08 11.30
CA GLN A 793 -15.94 -8.52 12.63
C GLN A 793 -14.80 -8.36 13.67
N ARG A 794 -13.60 -8.86 13.36
CA ARG A 794 -12.40 -8.70 14.23
C ARG A 794 -12.06 -7.23 14.47
N LEU A 795 -12.28 -6.35 13.48
CA LEU A 795 -12.07 -4.92 13.61
C LEU A 795 -13.12 -4.26 14.52
N ASP A 796 -14.40 -4.57 14.37
CA ASP A 796 -15.47 -4.07 15.27
C ASP A 796 -15.31 -4.59 16.70
N GLU A 797 -14.82 -5.83 16.89
CA GLU A 797 -14.42 -6.34 18.21
C GLU A 797 -13.22 -5.54 18.77
N SER A 798 -12.15 -5.36 18.00
CA SER A 798 -10.98 -4.56 18.42
C SER A 798 -11.34 -3.10 18.71
N ARG A 799 -12.30 -2.54 17.97
CA ARG A 799 -12.87 -1.20 18.19
C ARG A 799 -13.62 -1.12 19.52
N SER A 800 -14.37 -2.17 19.85
CA SER A 800 -15.04 -2.30 21.16
C SER A 800 -14.01 -2.39 22.30
N GLU A 801 -12.91 -3.13 22.12
CA GLU A 801 -11.83 -3.22 23.11
C GLU A 801 -11.05 -1.90 23.26
N ILE A 802 -10.71 -1.21 22.15
CA ILE A 802 -10.10 0.13 22.17
C ILE A 802 -11.01 1.13 22.92
N ARG A 803 -12.32 1.10 22.63
CA ARG A 803 -13.31 1.93 23.32
C ARG A 803 -13.41 1.59 24.81
N GLN A 804 -13.49 0.31 25.18
CA GLN A 804 -13.48 -0.13 26.57
C GLN A 804 -12.18 0.27 27.29
N SER A 805 -11.04 0.28 26.59
CA SER A 805 -9.79 0.79 27.15
C SER A 805 -9.86 2.29 27.43
N ALA A 806 -10.38 3.10 26.50
CA ALA A 806 -10.54 4.54 26.71
C ALA A 806 -11.52 4.87 27.86
N GLU A 807 -12.70 4.22 27.89
CA GLU A 807 -13.69 4.37 28.95
C GLU A 807 -13.18 3.86 30.31
N ALA A 808 -12.35 2.82 30.33
CA ALA A 808 -11.70 2.33 31.56
C ALA A 808 -10.59 3.27 32.06
N LEU A 809 -9.84 3.92 31.17
CA LEU A 809 -8.86 4.96 31.55
C LEU A 809 -9.54 6.19 32.13
N GLU A 810 -10.64 6.65 31.52
CA GLU A 810 -11.48 7.73 32.04
C GLU A 810 -12.06 7.40 33.43
N GLN A 811 -12.40 6.13 33.68
CA GLN A 811 -12.87 5.65 34.98
C GLN A 811 -11.74 5.26 35.97
N GLY A 812 -10.46 5.48 35.63
CA GLY A 812 -9.31 5.13 36.47
C GLY A 812 -9.06 3.63 36.66
N ARG A 813 -9.69 2.76 35.87
CA ARG A 813 -9.64 1.29 35.98
C ARG A 813 -8.49 0.69 35.17
N LEU A 814 -7.27 0.98 35.58
CA LEU A 814 -6.03 0.66 34.85
C LEU A 814 -5.90 -0.80 34.41
N SER A 815 -6.12 -1.75 35.31
CA SER A 815 -6.01 -3.18 34.97
C SER A 815 -7.09 -3.63 33.96
N GLN A 816 -8.27 -2.99 33.95
CA GLN A 816 -9.30 -3.23 32.94
C GLN A 816 -8.88 -2.64 31.59
N ALA A 817 -8.34 -1.41 31.58
CA ALA A 817 -7.82 -0.77 30.37
C ALA A 817 -6.69 -1.59 29.74
N GLN A 818 -5.67 -1.98 30.52
CA GLN A 818 -4.58 -2.84 30.08
C GLN A 818 -5.10 -4.17 29.50
N THR A 819 -6.09 -4.80 30.14
CA THR A 819 -6.69 -6.07 29.68
C THR A 819 -7.45 -5.90 28.36
N SER A 820 -8.09 -4.75 28.11
CA SER A 820 -8.72 -4.43 26.82
C SER A 820 -7.70 -4.03 25.74
N ALA A 821 -6.72 -3.18 26.04
CA ALA A 821 -5.63 -2.86 25.12
C ALA A 821 -4.87 -4.13 24.66
N THR A 822 -4.60 -5.06 25.58
CA THR A 822 -3.95 -6.36 25.28
C THR A 822 -4.89 -7.31 24.50
N ARG A 823 -6.20 -7.08 24.45
CA ARG A 823 -7.14 -7.80 23.56
C ARG A 823 -7.16 -7.17 22.17
N ALA A 824 -7.32 -5.85 22.08
CA ALA A 824 -7.24 -5.08 20.84
C ALA A 824 -5.92 -5.32 20.08
N GLN A 825 -4.78 -5.21 20.77
CA GLN A 825 -3.45 -5.52 20.22
C GLN A 825 -3.42 -6.90 19.54
N ARG A 826 -3.92 -7.95 20.22
CA ARG A 826 -3.94 -9.32 19.68
C ARG A 826 -4.91 -9.50 18.51
N GLN A 827 -6.05 -8.80 18.51
CA GLN A 827 -6.99 -8.81 17.38
C GLN A 827 -6.41 -8.08 16.16
N LEU A 828 -5.75 -6.94 16.36
CA LEU A 828 -5.05 -6.20 15.31
C LEU A 828 -3.87 -6.98 14.73
N GLU A 829 -3.07 -7.61 15.57
CA GLU A 829 -1.95 -8.45 15.14
C GLU A 829 -2.43 -9.68 14.35
N GLN A 830 -3.50 -10.34 14.81
CA GLN A 830 -4.15 -11.43 14.06
C GLN A 830 -4.73 -10.97 12.72
N MET A 831 -5.34 -9.78 12.65
CA MET A 831 -5.81 -9.22 11.37
C MET A 831 -4.65 -8.86 10.44
N ARG A 832 -3.54 -8.33 10.97
CA ARG A 832 -2.33 -8.07 10.19
C ARG A 832 -1.75 -9.37 9.65
N GLU A 833 -1.64 -10.41 10.47
CA GLU A 833 -1.23 -11.75 10.04
C GLU A 833 -2.19 -12.35 9.00
N GLU A 834 -3.51 -12.24 9.18
CA GLU A 834 -4.48 -12.79 8.23
C GLU A 834 -4.38 -12.08 6.88
N LEU A 835 -4.29 -10.75 6.86
CA LEU A 835 -4.11 -9.97 5.64
C LEU A 835 -2.71 -10.15 5.03
N GLN A 836 -1.67 -10.39 5.85
CA GLN A 836 -0.35 -10.76 5.37
C GLN A 836 -0.41 -12.12 4.69
N ARG A 837 -0.95 -13.16 5.32
CA ARG A 837 -1.13 -14.49 4.71
C ARG A 837 -1.92 -14.41 3.39
N ARG A 838 -2.97 -13.56 3.31
CA ARG A 838 -3.73 -13.28 2.09
C ARG A 838 -2.92 -12.59 0.98
N THR A 839 -1.91 -11.77 1.31
CA THR A 839 -1.02 -11.15 0.31
C THR A 839 0.14 -12.09 -0.05
N SER A 840 0.77 -12.75 0.92
CA SER A 840 1.78 -13.81 0.69
C SER A 840 1.25 -14.95 -0.19
N SER A 841 -0.02 -15.36 -0.06
CA SER A 841 -0.63 -16.36 -0.96
C SER A 841 -0.82 -15.83 -2.39
N GLN A 842 -1.09 -14.54 -2.57
CA GLN A 842 -1.15 -13.93 -3.92
C GLN A 842 0.24 -13.82 -4.56
N PHE A 843 1.27 -13.51 -3.76
CA PHE A 843 2.67 -13.58 -4.22
C PHE A 843 3.09 -15.02 -4.51
N ALA A 844 2.64 -16.01 -3.73
CA ALA A 844 2.86 -17.43 -4.00
C ALA A 844 2.29 -17.82 -5.38
N ASP A 845 1.07 -17.40 -5.72
CA ASP A 845 0.49 -17.65 -7.05
C ASP A 845 1.27 -16.97 -8.17
N GLN A 846 1.68 -15.71 -7.98
CA GLN A 846 2.55 -15.02 -8.95
C GLN A 846 3.92 -15.71 -9.10
N MET A 847 4.48 -16.26 -8.02
CA MET A 847 5.72 -17.04 -8.09
C MET A 847 5.54 -18.42 -8.73
N ARG A 848 4.38 -19.08 -8.57
CA ARG A 848 4.03 -20.29 -9.33
C ARG A 848 3.98 -19.97 -10.82
N ASP A 849 3.21 -18.96 -11.22
CA ASP A 849 3.04 -18.57 -12.63
C ASP A 849 4.37 -18.14 -13.27
N MET A 850 5.16 -17.27 -12.64
CA MET A 850 6.46 -16.84 -13.17
C MET A 850 7.49 -17.98 -13.24
N ARG A 851 7.48 -18.92 -12.30
CA ARG A 851 8.35 -20.10 -12.33
C ARG A 851 7.93 -21.07 -13.44
N ASP A 852 6.64 -21.34 -13.57
CA ASP A 852 6.10 -22.23 -14.61
C ASP A 852 6.33 -21.59 -16.01
N GLN A 853 6.24 -20.26 -16.16
CA GLN A 853 6.70 -19.53 -17.35
C GLN A 853 8.19 -19.72 -17.61
N ALA A 854 9.05 -19.53 -16.60
CA ALA A 854 10.50 -19.64 -16.74
C ALA A 854 10.94 -21.08 -17.12
N GLN A 855 10.26 -22.09 -16.58
CA GLN A 855 10.45 -23.49 -16.99
C GLN A 855 9.99 -23.75 -18.43
N GLN A 856 8.89 -23.14 -18.89
CA GLN A 856 8.46 -23.23 -20.30
C GLN A 856 9.38 -22.47 -21.28
N LEU A 857 10.04 -21.39 -20.85
CA LEU A 857 11.08 -20.73 -21.65
C LEU A 857 12.27 -21.68 -21.84
N ASP A 858 12.84 -22.18 -20.73
CA ASP A 858 14.00 -23.07 -20.73
C ASP A 858 13.74 -24.38 -21.51
N GLN A 859 12.61 -25.05 -21.27
CA GLN A 859 12.24 -26.27 -22.00
C GLN A 859 12.19 -26.05 -23.52
N ARG A 860 11.44 -25.03 -23.98
CA ARG A 860 11.31 -24.72 -25.41
C ARG A 860 12.61 -24.21 -26.03
N GLN A 861 13.47 -23.56 -25.25
CA GLN A 861 14.80 -23.17 -25.72
C GLN A 861 15.67 -24.42 -25.97
N ASN A 862 15.66 -25.40 -25.06
CA ASN A 862 16.33 -26.69 -25.25
C ASN A 862 15.72 -27.50 -26.43
N GLU A 863 14.40 -27.42 -26.68
CA GLU A 863 13.77 -27.99 -27.88
C GLU A 863 14.32 -27.36 -29.16
N ILE A 864 14.42 -26.02 -29.21
CA ILE A 864 14.99 -25.26 -30.33
C ILE A 864 16.46 -25.64 -30.55
N ALA A 865 17.27 -25.71 -29.49
CA ALA A 865 18.67 -26.18 -29.52
C ALA A 865 18.78 -27.57 -30.17
N GLY A 866 17.92 -28.49 -29.73
CA GLY A 866 17.88 -29.88 -30.21
C GLY A 866 17.33 -30.03 -31.64
N GLU A 867 16.41 -29.17 -32.09
CA GLU A 867 15.99 -29.13 -33.50
C GLU A 867 17.08 -28.57 -34.42
N ILE A 868 17.74 -27.47 -34.02
CA ILE A 868 18.87 -26.90 -34.79
C ILE A 868 19.98 -27.93 -34.93
N GLY A 869 20.34 -28.64 -33.85
CA GLY A 869 21.32 -29.72 -33.88
C GLY A 869 20.92 -30.86 -34.82
N ARG A 870 19.67 -31.35 -34.73
CA ARG A 870 19.16 -32.41 -35.61
C ARG A 870 19.13 -32.03 -37.09
N GLU A 871 18.79 -30.78 -37.41
CA GLU A 871 18.77 -30.27 -38.79
C GLU A 871 20.19 -30.10 -39.38
N ILE A 872 21.17 -29.70 -38.57
CA ILE A 872 22.60 -29.71 -38.95
C ILE A 872 23.04 -31.14 -39.29
N ASP A 873 22.76 -32.09 -38.40
CA ASP A 873 23.08 -33.51 -38.57
C ASP A 873 22.38 -34.16 -39.77
N ALA A 874 21.15 -33.77 -40.06
CA ALA A 874 20.39 -34.24 -41.22
C ALA A 874 21.02 -33.76 -42.52
N ARG A 875 21.41 -32.48 -42.61
CA ARG A 875 22.02 -31.89 -43.82
C ARG A 875 23.44 -32.38 -44.10
N GLN A 876 24.16 -32.86 -43.09
CA GLN A 876 25.41 -33.60 -43.29
C GLN A 876 25.18 -34.98 -43.95
N LYS A 877 23.97 -35.55 -43.84
CA LYS A 877 23.61 -36.90 -44.32
C LYS A 877 22.81 -36.86 -45.63
N THR A 878 22.03 -35.81 -45.89
CA THR A 878 21.22 -35.66 -47.11
C THR A 878 21.26 -34.24 -47.68
N LEU A 879 21.57 -34.11 -48.97
CA LEU A 879 21.66 -32.84 -49.71
C LEU A 879 20.32 -32.17 -50.05
N ALA A 880 19.19 -32.78 -49.68
CA ALA A 880 17.85 -32.24 -49.90
C ALA A 880 16.97 -32.49 -48.67
N GLY A 881 16.53 -31.40 -48.03
CA GLY A 881 15.62 -31.40 -46.89
C GLY A 881 14.78 -30.11 -46.89
N PRO A 882 13.67 -30.06 -46.14
CA PRO A 882 12.77 -28.90 -46.10
C PRO A 882 13.41 -27.69 -45.39
N GLU A 883 12.88 -26.49 -45.66
CA GLU A 883 13.40 -25.24 -45.06
C GLU A 883 12.85 -24.98 -43.66
N VAL A 884 13.39 -25.67 -42.64
CA VAL A 884 12.95 -25.54 -41.24
C VAL A 884 13.40 -24.21 -40.58
N GLY A 885 14.42 -23.54 -41.15
CA GLY A 885 15.04 -22.33 -40.59
C GLY A 885 14.08 -21.15 -40.29
N PRO A 886 13.22 -20.73 -41.23
CA PRO A 886 12.25 -19.66 -40.98
C PRO A 886 11.23 -19.99 -39.88
N GLU A 887 10.84 -21.26 -39.73
CA GLU A 887 9.92 -21.70 -38.68
C GLU A 887 10.59 -21.65 -37.29
N LEU A 888 11.82 -22.17 -37.19
CA LEU A 888 12.66 -22.07 -36.01
C LEU A 888 12.87 -20.62 -35.58
N ALA A 889 13.06 -19.69 -36.53
CA ALA A 889 13.17 -18.27 -36.23
C ALA A 889 11.90 -17.71 -35.59
N GLU A 890 10.71 -18.06 -36.11
CA GLU A 890 9.43 -17.61 -35.52
C GLU A 890 9.21 -18.21 -34.11
N ARG A 891 9.74 -19.41 -33.83
CA ARG A 891 9.78 -19.97 -32.46
C ARG A 891 10.71 -19.16 -31.54
N VAL A 892 11.87 -18.73 -32.03
CA VAL A 892 12.81 -17.86 -31.29
C VAL A 892 12.27 -16.44 -31.06
N ASP A 893 11.57 -15.85 -32.04
CA ASP A 893 10.86 -14.58 -31.87
C ASP A 893 9.82 -14.66 -30.74
N ARG A 894 9.08 -15.78 -30.68
CA ARG A 894 8.13 -16.06 -29.59
C ARG A 894 8.82 -16.28 -28.24
N GLN A 895 10.01 -16.88 -28.20
CA GLN A 895 10.82 -16.95 -26.96
C GLN A 895 11.20 -15.56 -26.46
N LYS A 896 11.75 -14.71 -27.35
CA LYS A 896 12.15 -13.33 -27.03
C LYS A 896 11.00 -12.52 -26.43
N GLU A 897 9.83 -12.59 -27.04
CA GLU A 897 8.63 -11.88 -26.57
C GLU A 897 8.08 -12.43 -25.23
N ASN A 898 8.14 -13.75 -25.00
CA ASN A 898 7.72 -14.34 -23.72
C ASN A 898 8.70 -14.01 -22.58
N MET A 899 10.02 -14.02 -22.85
CA MET A 899 11.04 -13.60 -21.88
C MET A 899 10.86 -12.13 -21.46
N ARG A 900 10.53 -11.24 -22.42
CA ARG A 900 10.25 -9.82 -22.12
C ARG A 900 9.06 -9.63 -21.18
N LYS A 901 8.00 -10.43 -21.34
CA LYS A 901 6.82 -10.42 -20.43
C LYS A 901 7.21 -10.87 -19.04
N LEU A 902 7.91 -11.99 -18.92
CA LEU A 902 8.40 -12.49 -17.62
C LEU A 902 9.28 -11.46 -16.90
N LEU A 903 10.16 -10.74 -17.62
CA LEU A 903 11.00 -9.70 -17.01
C LEU A 903 10.20 -8.49 -16.50
N GLU A 904 9.15 -8.07 -17.20
CA GLU A 904 8.25 -7.00 -16.74
C GLU A 904 7.32 -7.46 -15.60
N GLU A 905 6.94 -8.74 -15.57
CA GLU A 905 6.23 -9.36 -14.43
C GLU A 905 7.14 -9.45 -13.19
N VAL A 906 8.37 -9.96 -13.32
CA VAL A 906 9.39 -9.99 -12.25
C VAL A 906 9.65 -8.60 -11.68
N LYS A 907 9.75 -7.57 -12.55
CA LYS A 907 9.84 -6.16 -12.15
C LYS A 907 8.61 -5.70 -11.37
N THR A 908 7.42 -5.96 -11.89
CA THR A 908 6.14 -5.56 -11.29
C THR A 908 5.93 -6.20 -9.91
N VAL A 909 6.27 -7.49 -9.76
CA VAL A 909 6.18 -8.21 -8.49
C VAL A 909 7.27 -7.77 -7.52
N SER A 910 8.49 -7.48 -7.99
CA SER A 910 9.56 -6.91 -7.15
C SER A 910 9.13 -5.59 -6.50
N GLU A 911 8.55 -4.66 -7.26
CA GLU A 911 8.06 -3.37 -6.74
C GLU A 911 6.83 -3.50 -5.83
N GLN A 912 5.97 -4.51 -6.06
CA GLN A 912 4.81 -4.77 -5.19
C GLN A 912 5.19 -5.46 -3.87
N ALA A 913 6.22 -6.31 -3.89
CA ALA A 913 6.68 -7.06 -2.73
C ALA A 913 7.53 -6.24 -1.74
N GLU A 914 7.94 -5.00 -2.09
CA GLU A 914 8.89 -4.15 -1.32
C GLU A 914 8.53 -4.01 0.17
N VAL A 915 7.23 -4.00 0.50
CA VAL A 915 6.73 -3.72 1.87
C VAL A 915 6.21 -4.97 2.61
N SER A 916 5.71 -5.97 1.88
CA SER A 916 5.13 -7.21 2.42
C SER A 916 6.16 -8.35 2.50
N GLU A 917 6.99 -8.50 1.47
CA GLU A 917 7.95 -9.60 1.31
C GLU A 917 9.33 -9.07 0.84
N PRO A 918 10.08 -8.34 1.70
CA PRO A 918 11.29 -7.63 1.26
C PRO A 918 12.39 -8.56 0.71
N LEU A 919 12.46 -9.80 1.19
CA LEU A 919 13.39 -10.82 0.68
C LEU A 919 13.04 -11.24 -0.76
N LEU A 920 11.75 -11.38 -1.06
CA LEU A 920 11.27 -11.66 -2.42
C LEU A 920 11.57 -10.47 -3.35
N SER A 921 11.23 -9.26 -2.92
CA SER A 921 11.47 -8.02 -3.68
C SER A 921 12.92 -7.90 -4.13
N ARG A 922 13.87 -8.12 -3.19
CA ARG A 922 15.31 -8.12 -3.44
C ARG A 922 15.74 -9.23 -4.41
N LYS A 923 15.32 -10.48 -4.18
CA LYS A 923 15.72 -11.62 -5.05
C LYS A 923 15.21 -11.45 -6.49
N LEU A 924 14.01 -10.92 -6.67
CA LEU A 924 13.46 -10.61 -7.98
C LEU A 924 14.22 -9.45 -8.66
N TYR A 925 14.57 -8.38 -7.92
CA TYR A 925 15.38 -7.28 -8.44
C TYR A 925 16.79 -7.74 -8.86
N ASP A 926 17.46 -8.54 -8.03
CA ASP A 926 18.77 -9.10 -8.35
C ASP A 926 18.71 -10.02 -9.59
N THR A 927 17.64 -10.81 -9.73
CA THR A 927 17.38 -11.66 -10.91
C THR A 927 17.16 -10.82 -12.18
N LEU A 928 16.31 -9.80 -12.10
CA LEU A 928 16.03 -8.86 -13.19
C LEU A 928 17.30 -8.15 -13.67
N ARG A 929 18.14 -7.69 -12.72
CA ARG A 929 19.43 -7.08 -13.00
C ARG A 929 20.34 -8.04 -13.76
N GLN A 930 20.55 -9.26 -13.23
CA GLN A 930 21.39 -10.26 -13.88
C GLN A 930 20.92 -10.62 -15.31
N ALA A 931 19.62 -10.86 -15.49
CA ALA A 931 19.07 -11.18 -16.81
C ALA A 931 19.26 -10.04 -17.84
N SER A 932 19.22 -8.78 -17.40
CA SER A 932 19.52 -7.62 -18.25
C SER A 932 21.00 -7.42 -18.58
N MET A 933 21.91 -7.95 -17.76
CA MET A 933 23.36 -7.90 -17.98
C MET A 933 23.83 -8.98 -18.97
N GLY A 934 23.11 -10.11 -19.07
CA GLY A 934 23.47 -11.23 -19.96
C GLY A 934 23.22 -11.00 -21.46
N ASP A 935 22.60 -9.87 -21.85
CA ASP A 935 22.26 -9.53 -23.24
C ASP A 935 21.41 -10.60 -24.00
N THR A 936 20.73 -11.48 -23.25
CA THR A 936 19.93 -12.63 -23.75
C THR A 936 18.94 -12.24 -24.86
N ASP A 937 18.34 -11.05 -24.77
CA ASP A 937 17.39 -10.50 -25.76
C ASP A 937 18.01 -10.32 -27.16
N LYS A 938 19.31 -10.01 -27.21
CA LYS A 938 20.09 -9.88 -28.45
C LYS A 938 20.59 -11.24 -28.94
N ALA A 939 20.91 -12.15 -28.03
CA ALA A 939 21.31 -13.51 -28.39
C ALA A 939 20.15 -14.23 -29.12
N LEU A 940 18.92 -14.13 -28.59
CA LEU A 940 17.71 -14.61 -29.27
C LEU A 940 17.50 -13.93 -30.62
N GLU A 941 17.66 -12.60 -30.71
CA GLU A 941 17.48 -11.84 -31.95
C GLU A 941 18.47 -12.23 -33.05
N ALA A 942 19.77 -12.34 -32.72
CA ALA A 942 20.80 -12.78 -33.64
C ALA A 942 20.61 -14.26 -34.06
N THR A 943 20.12 -15.10 -33.15
CA THR A 943 19.75 -16.49 -33.46
C THR A 943 18.60 -16.53 -34.46
N GLY A 944 17.52 -15.77 -34.24
CA GLY A 944 16.39 -15.64 -35.17
C GLY A 944 16.81 -15.10 -36.55
N GLU A 945 17.64 -14.05 -36.59
CA GLU A 945 18.25 -13.49 -37.80
C GLU A 945 19.02 -14.52 -38.64
N LEU A 946 19.82 -15.38 -37.99
CA LEU A 946 20.57 -16.46 -38.65
C LEU A 946 19.65 -17.58 -39.14
N LEU A 947 18.65 -17.96 -38.33
CA LEU A 947 17.67 -19.01 -38.65
C LEU A 947 16.80 -18.64 -39.86
N ARG A 948 16.29 -17.40 -39.94
CA ARG A 948 15.54 -16.88 -41.12
C ARG A 948 16.33 -16.99 -42.43
N ARG A 949 17.67 -16.96 -42.33
CA ARG A 949 18.61 -17.00 -43.47
C ARG A 949 19.30 -18.37 -43.62
N ASN A 950 18.85 -19.36 -42.86
CA ASN A 950 19.25 -20.76 -42.92
C ASN A 950 20.70 -21.07 -42.46
N PHE A 951 21.33 -20.18 -41.68
CA PHE A 951 22.70 -20.33 -41.14
C PHE A 951 22.72 -21.13 -39.82
N LEU A 952 22.37 -22.41 -39.89
CA LEU A 952 22.16 -23.25 -38.71
C LEU A 952 23.38 -23.42 -37.78
N PRO A 953 24.62 -23.68 -38.26
CA PRO A 953 25.76 -23.87 -37.37
C PRO A 953 26.10 -22.60 -36.57
N GLN A 954 26.01 -21.44 -37.20
CA GLN A 954 26.18 -20.15 -36.55
C GLN A 954 25.03 -19.85 -35.57
N ALA A 955 23.80 -20.24 -35.92
CA ALA A 955 22.66 -20.08 -35.02
C ALA A 955 22.84 -20.89 -33.75
N GLN A 956 23.28 -22.15 -33.85
CA GLN A 956 23.51 -23.03 -32.70
C GLN A 956 24.54 -22.47 -31.69
N GLU A 957 25.51 -21.68 -32.15
CA GLU A 957 26.55 -21.13 -31.28
C GLU A 957 26.05 -19.98 -30.39
N ILE A 958 25.19 -19.10 -30.93
CA ILE A 958 24.54 -18.04 -30.13
C ILE A 958 23.32 -18.54 -29.37
N GLU A 959 22.62 -19.55 -29.91
CA GLU A 959 21.52 -20.25 -29.24
C GLU A 959 21.99 -20.73 -27.85
N ARG A 960 23.16 -21.38 -27.74
CA ARG A 960 23.74 -21.78 -26.44
C ARG A 960 23.93 -20.63 -25.46
N ARG A 961 24.30 -19.43 -25.94
CA ARG A 961 24.43 -18.21 -25.12
C ARG A 961 23.05 -17.70 -24.66
N ALA A 962 22.04 -17.78 -25.52
CA ALA A 962 20.65 -17.48 -25.16
C ALA A 962 20.09 -18.49 -24.13
N GLY A 963 20.34 -19.79 -24.33
CA GLY A 963 19.98 -20.86 -23.41
C GLY A 963 20.57 -20.65 -22.02
N ALA A 964 21.88 -20.37 -21.90
CA ALA A 964 22.50 -20.07 -20.61
C ALA A 964 21.87 -18.86 -19.90
N GLY A 965 21.49 -17.81 -20.65
CA GLY A 965 20.81 -16.63 -20.10
C GLY A 965 19.38 -16.90 -19.64
N ILE A 966 18.63 -17.74 -20.38
CA ILE A 966 17.28 -18.21 -19.98
C ILE A 966 17.37 -19.13 -18.76
N GLU A 967 18.38 -20.02 -18.70
CA GLU A 967 18.57 -20.91 -17.55
C GLU A 967 18.93 -20.13 -16.29
N GLN A 968 19.76 -19.08 -16.38
CA GLN A 968 20.06 -18.19 -15.26
C GLN A 968 18.80 -17.44 -14.77
N LEU A 969 17.96 -16.96 -15.70
CA LEU A 969 16.67 -16.35 -15.36
C LEU A 969 15.76 -17.36 -14.64
N ARG A 970 15.64 -18.61 -15.13
CA ARG A 970 14.89 -19.68 -14.47
C ARG A 970 15.41 -19.97 -13.07
N ARG A 971 16.72 -20.14 -12.89
CA ARG A 971 17.35 -20.39 -11.58
C ARG A 971 17.08 -19.24 -10.59
N GLY A 972 17.16 -17.99 -11.02
CA GLY A 972 16.86 -16.82 -10.19
C GLY A 972 15.39 -16.75 -9.77
N VAL A 973 14.45 -16.99 -10.69
CA VAL A 973 13.02 -17.08 -10.39
C VAL A 973 12.71 -18.25 -9.44
N GLU A 974 13.33 -19.42 -9.63
CA GLU A 974 13.19 -20.58 -8.71
C GLU A 974 13.82 -20.34 -7.33
N GLU A 975 14.90 -19.58 -7.22
CA GLU A 975 15.48 -19.17 -5.94
C GLU A 975 14.59 -18.14 -5.22
N ALA A 976 14.03 -17.18 -5.95
CA ALA A 976 13.02 -16.26 -5.42
C ALA A 976 11.77 -17.03 -4.94
N ALA A 977 11.28 -17.98 -5.75
CA ALA A 977 10.07 -18.75 -5.50
C ALA A 977 10.15 -19.63 -4.25
N ARG A 978 11.30 -20.30 -4.01
CA ARG A 978 11.51 -21.16 -2.83
C ARG A 978 11.33 -20.43 -1.50
N ASN A 979 11.58 -19.12 -1.43
CA ASN A 979 11.36 -18.35 -0.20
C ASN A 979 9.87 -18.14 0.15
N VAL A 980 8.95 -18.32 -0.81
CA VAL A 980 7.51 -18.05 -0.66
C VAL A 980 6.68 -19.32 -0.79
N LEU A 981 7.13 -20.29 -1.61
CA LEU A 981 6.48 -21.58 -1.85
C LEU A 981 7.03 -22.72 -0.99
N GLY A 982 8.17 -22.53 -0.33
CA GLY A 982 8.90 -23.61 0.35
C GLY A 982 9.62 -24.54 -0.63
N ASP A 983 9.97 -25.74 -0.14
CA ASP A 983 10.58 -26.79 -0.96
C ASP A 983 9.53 -27.62 -1.70
N GLU A 984 9.74 -27.79 -3.01
CA GLU A 984 8.89 -28.61 -3.88
C GLU A 984 8.98 -30.10 -3.50
N ALA A 985 10.14 -30.59 -3.05
CA ALA A 985 10.28 -32.00 -2.67
C ALA A 985 9.54 -32.30 -1.35
N GLU A 986 9.52 -31.38 -0.38
CA GLU A 986 8.69 -31.47 0.83
C GLU A 986 7.19 -31.40 0.52
N SER A 987 6.74 -30.45 -0.33
CA SER A 987 5.30 -30.33 -0.68
C SER A 987 4.79 -31.60 -1.39
N LEU A 988 5.58 -32.18 -2.29
CA LEU A 988 5.26 -33.45 -2.95
C LEU A 988 5.30 -34.66 -2.00
N ARG A 989 6.20 -34.69 -0.99
CA ARG A 989 6.20 -35.72 0.07
C ARG A 989 4.94 -35.63 0.95
N LEU A 990 4.42 -34.44 1.19
CA LEU A 990 3.17 -34.23 1.94
C LEU A 990 1.96 -34.60 1.08
N ALA A 991 1.86 -34.06 -0.13
CA ALA A 991 0.78 -34.35 -1.08
C ALA A 991 0.68 -35.85 -1.41
N ARG A 992 1.81 -36.56 -1.54
CA ARG A 992 1.81 -38.02 -1.72
C ARG A 992 1.17 -38.76 -0.55
N ARG A 993 1.57 -38.45 0.70
CA ARG A 993 1.01 -39.11 1.90
C ARG A 993 -0.49 -38.90 2.01
N GLN A 994 -0.93 -37.66 1.79
CA GLN A 994 -2.35 -37.31 1.72
C GLN A 994 -3.05 -38.09 0.60
N LEU A 995 -2.48 -38.21 -0.60
CA LEU A 995 -3.04 -39.05 -1.67
C LEU A 995 -3.11 -40.54 -1.31
N ASP A 996 -2.13 -41.09 -0.60
CA ASP A 996 -2.17 -42.47 -0.07
C ASP A 996 -3.33 -42.64 0.94
N GLU A 997 -3.50 -41.73 1.90
CA GLU A 997 -4.64 -41.70 2.84
C GLU A 997 -6.00 -41.58 2.11
N LEU A 998 -6.08 -40.72 1.09
CA LEU A 998 -7.28 -40.49 0.30
C LEU A 998 -7.74 -41.74 -0.46
N ILE A 999 -6.78 -42.51 -0.97
CA ILE A 999 -7.01 -43.78 -1.67
C ILE A 999 -7.43 -44.87 -0.67
N GLU A 1000 -6.82 -44.93 0.51
CA GLU A 1000 -7.19 -45.92 1.54
C GLU A 1000 -8.59 -45.67 2.12
N GLU A 1001 -8.91 -44.44 2.53
CA GLU A 1001 -10.22 -44.08 3.12
C GLU A 1001 -11.38 -44.43 2.16
N ALA A 1002 -11.18 -44.26 0.85
CA ALA A 1002 -12.18 -44.53 -0.17
C ALA A 1002 -12.15 -45.96 -0.76
N GLY A 1003 -10.99 -46.63 -0.73
CA GLY A 1003 -10.82 -48.00 -1.23
C GLY A 1003 -11.23 -49.10 -0.23
N GLY A 1004 -11.28 -48.79 1.07
CA GLY A 1004 -11.69 -49.75 2.10
C GLY A 1004 -13.19 -50.12 2.08
N GLU A 1005 -14.05 -49.24 1.54
CA GLU A 1005 -15.51 -49.34 1.63
C GLU A 1005 -16.14 -50.59 0.95
N PRO A 1006 -15.77 -50.98 -0.30
CA PRO A 1006 -16.29 -52.21 -0.91
C PRO A 1006 -15.75 -53.49 -0.25
N THR A 1007 -14.48 -53.50 0.15
CA THR A 1007 -13.79 -54.68 0.69
C THR A 1007 -14.40 -55.13 2.02
N ALA A 1008 -14.79 -54.18 2.87
CA ALA A 1008 -15.46 -54.45 4.14
C ALA A 1008 -16.86 -55.08 3.99
N ARG A 1009 -17.51 -54.96 2.82
CA ARG A 1009 -18.79 -55.62 2.52
C ARG A 1009 -18.61 -57.04 1.95
N ALA A 1010 -17.49 -57.33 1.30
CA ALA A 1010 -17.24 -58.62 0.65
C ALA A 1010 -17.01 -59.78 1.66
N GLY A 1011 -16.47 -59.50 2.85
CA GLY A 1011 -16.24 -60.51 3.90
C GLY A 1011 -17.48 -60.98 4.67
N GLY A 1012 -18.68 -60.57 4.26
CA GLY A 1012 -19.92 -60.63 5.05
C GLY A 1012 -20.72 -61.94 5.04
N ARG A 1013 -20.11 -63.13 4.81
CA ARG A 1013 -20.81 -64.43 4.93
C ARG A 1013 -19.84 -65.60 5.19
N GLU A 1014 -20.39 -66.64 5.82
CA GLU A 1014 -19.76 -67.92 6.17
C GLU A 1014 -18.59 -67.90 7.17
N ARG A 1015 -18.93 -67.96 8.47
CA ARG A 1015 -18.38 -69.01 9.33
C ARG A 1015 -19.38 -69.41 10.40
N GLN A 1016 -19.68 -70.71 10.48
CA GLN A 1016 -20.56 -71.28 11.51
C GLN A 1016 -19.81 -71.48 12.83
N GLN A 1017 -20.57 -71.37 13.91
CA GLN A 1017 -20.16 -71.68 15.28
C GLN A 1017 -20.17 -73.20 15.50
N PRO A 1018 -19.22 -73.74 16.28
CA PRO A 1018 -19.49 -74.98 17.01
C PRO A 1018 -19.05 -74.95 18.49
N GLY A 1019 -19.95 -75.36 19.38
CA GLY A 1019 -19.62 -76.09 20.62
C GLY A 1019 -19.19 -75.28 21.85
N ASP A 1020 -19.99 -75.36 22.91
CA ASP A 1020 -19.59 -74.99 24.28
C ASP A 1020 -18.48 -75.90 24.85
N ALA A 1021 -17.59 -75.32 25.65
CA ALA A 1021 -16.89 -76.02 26.73
C ALA A 1021 -16.37 -75.07 27.83
N ASN A 1022 -16.90 -75.22 29.05
CA ASN A 1022 -16.32 -74.91 30.37
C ASN A 1022 -15.48 -73.63 30.59
N ASN A 1023 -16.04 -72.74 31.44
CA ASN A 1023 -15.28 -71.94 32.41
C ASN A 1023 -14.56 -72.87 33.43
N PRO A 1024 -13.42 -72.49 34.05
CA PRO A 1024 -13.53 -71.78 35.33
C PRO A 1024 -12.44 -70.75 35.68
N MET A 1025 -12.88 -69.72 36.42
CA MET A 1025 -12.22 -69.00 37.53
C MET A 1025 -10.80 -68.41 37.37
N ASP A 1026 -10.76 -67.08 37.30
CA ASP A 1026 -10.41 -66.21 38.45
C ASP A 1026 -9.31 -66.65 39.44
N ALA A 1027 -8.18 -65.93 39.43
CA ALA A 1027 -7.54 -65.36 40.62
C ALA A 1027 -6.45 -64.34 40.21
N GLY A 1028 -6.51 -63.09 40.70
CA GLY A 1028 -5.45 -62.10 40.48
C GLY A 1028 -4.38 -62.08 41.59
N THR A 1029 -3.12 -61.71 41.28
CA THR A 1029 -2.12 -61.20 42.26
C THR A 1029 -0.84 -60.65 41.60
N ARG A 1030 -0.37 -59.49 42.08
CA ARG A 1030 1.00 -58.90 42.08
C ARG A 1030 1.93 -59.03 40.84
N GLN A 1031 2.20 -57.87 40.23
CA GLN A 1031 3.45 -57.10 40.43
C GLN A 1031 4.82 -57.84 40.38
N ARG A 1032 5.55 -57.59 39.27
CA ARG A 1032 7.02 -57.38 39.09
C ARG A 1032 8.05 -58.40 39.64
N GLN A 1033 9.17 -58.45 38.91
CA GLN A 1033 10.44 -59.15 39.18
C GLN A 1033 10.37 -60.68 39.08
N ALA A 1034 11.40 -61.37 38.57
CA ALA A 1034 12.50 -60.96 37.69
C ALA A 1034 13.10 -62.22 37.05
N ASP A 1035 13.84 -62.09 35.94
CA ASP A 1035 15.23 -62.59 35.84
C ASP A 1035 15.80 -62.33 34.44
N ALA A 1036 17.13 -62.36 34.33
CA ALA A 1036 17.85 -62.25 33.08
C ALA A 1036 19.04 -63.22 33.08
N GLU A 1037 19.22 -64.01 32.03
CA GLU A 1037 20.52 -64.61 31.72
C GLU A 1037 20.68 -65.15 30.27
N ARG A 1038 21.94 -65.13 29.81
CA ARG A 1038 22.59 -66.02 28.82
C ARG A 1038 22.33 -65.87 27.29
N ARG A 1039 23.41 -65.39 26.64
CA ARG A 1039 23.96 -65.69 25.29
C ARG A 1039 24.09 -67.22 25.01
N PRO A 1040 24.38 -67.75 23.78
CA PRO A 1040 25.15 -67.18 22.64
C PRO A 1040 24.50 -67.38 21.24
N GLY A 1041 25.11 -67.07 20.07
CA GLY A 1041 26.35 -66.34 19.72
C GLY A 1041 27.04 -66.87 18.43
N GLY A 1042 27.72 -65.99 17.66
CA GLY A 1042 28.38 -66.29 16.37
C GLY A 1042 27.65 -65.69 15.16
N GLU A 1043 28.28 -65.26 14.06
CA GLU A 1043 29.70 -65.31 13.67
C GLU A 1043 30.23 -64.02 12.98
N ARG A 1044 31.52 -63.74 13.24
CA ARG A 1044 32.58 -63.16 12.36
C ARG A 1044 32.36 -61.87 11.54
N GLN A 1045 33.21 -60.89 11.86
CA GLN A 1045 33.86 -60.01 10.86
C GLN A 1045 35.31 -59.68 11.29
N GLU A 1046 36.29 -60.04 10.45
CA GLU A 1046 37.73 -59.70 10.50
C GLU A 1046 38.19 -59.63 9.02
N GLY A 1047 39.16 -58.83 8.54
CA GLY A 1047 39.88 -57.64 9.03
C GLY A 1047 40.17 -56.75 7.79
N GLN A 1048 41.11 -55.79 7.70
CA GLN A 1048 42.21 -55.31 8.55
C GLN A 1048 42.38 -53.78 8.31
N SER A 1049 42.82 -52.98 9.30
CA SER A 1049 44.11 -52.22 9.36
C SER A 1049 44.47 -51.34 8.13
N ALA A 1050 44.94 -50.09 8.22
CA ALA A 1050 45.36 -49.20 9.34
C ALA A 1050 45.14 -47.70 8.94
N GLU A 1051 45.52 -46.61 9.64
CA GLU A 1051 46.41 -46.42 10.81
C GLU A 1051 46.00 -45.16 11.66
N ARG A 1052 46.87 -44.70 12.56
CA ARG A 1052 46.70 -43.65 13.60
C ARG A 1052 46.94 -42.24 13.01
N GLN A 1053 46.66 -41.08 13.64
CA GLN A 1053 46.58 -40.64 15.05
C GLN A 1053 45.50 -39.52 15.18
N GLY A 1054 45.02 -39.04 16.34
CA GLY A 1054 45.26 -39.40 17.75
C GLY A 1054 44.76 -38.28 18.68
N THR A 1055 43.97 -38.60 19.71
CA THR A 1055 43.52 -37.68 20.78
C THR A 1055 44.60 -37.51 21.85
N PRO A 1056 44.59 -36.44 22.67
CA PRO A 1056 43.84 -36.46 23.94
C PRO A 1056 43.13 -35.11 24.27
N GLN A 1057 41.97 -35.11 24.94
CA GLN A 1057 41.75 -34.76 26.37
C GLN A 1057 42.06 -33.28 26.76
N ASP A 1058 41.39 -32.64 27.73
CA ASP A 1058 40.16 -32.92 28.48
C ASP A 1058 39.60 -31.54 28.93
N ALA A 1059 38.31 -31.32 29.24
CA ALA A 1059 37.55 -31.83 30.39
C ALA A 1059 38.15 -31.37 31.75
N GLN A 1060 37.38 -31.06 32.80
CA GLN A 1060 35.91 -31.08 32.94
C GLN A 1060 35.48 -30.32 34.21
N GLN A 1061 34.16 -30.15 34.38
CA GLN A 1061 33.45 -30.12 35.68
C GLN A 1061 33.66 -28.93 36.65
N SER A 1062 32.81 -28.71 37.66
CA SER A 1062 31.31 -28.78 37.76
C SER A 1062 30.88 -28.38 39.19
N GLN A 1063 29.57 -28.51 39.48
CA GLN A 1063 28.96 -28.72 40.81
C GLN A 1063 28.78 -27.45 41.68
N GLN A 1064 27.57 -27.03 42.09
CA GLN A 1064 26.43 -27.67 42.80
C GLN A 1064 26.47 -27.34 44.32
N ALA A 1065 25.37 -27.15 45.06
CA ALA A 1065 23.93 -26.97 44.72
C ALA A 1065 23.11 -26.56 46.00
N GLN A 1066 21.77 -26.64 45.90
CA GLN A 1066 20.81 -26.99 46.98
C GLN A 1066 20.37 -25.89 47.99
N GLN A 1067 19.10 -25.84 48.46
CA GLN A 1067 17.84 -26.53 48.04
C GLN A 1067 16.55 -25.90 48.63
N GLY A 1068 15.38 -26.20 48.03
CA GLY A 1068 14.03 -26.11 48.64
C GLY A 1068 13.15 -24.97 48.09
N GLY A 1069 11.84 -25.14 47.81
CA GLY A 1069 10.94 -26.30 47.87
C GLY A 1069 9.64 -26.07 47.03
N ALA A 1070 8.81 -27.10 46.80
CA ALA A 1070 7.67 -27.09 45.84
C ALA A 1070 6.27 -27.20 46.53
N PRO A 1071 5.10 -27.21 45.83
CA PRO A 1071 4.63 -28.38 45.05
C PRO A 1071 3.64 -28.20 43.85
N ARG A 1072 3.75 -29.09 42.81
CA ARG A 1072 2.68 -29.67 41.92
C ARG A 1072 1.87 -28.72 40.97
N GLU A 1073 1.21 -29.15 39.86
CA GLU A 1073 0.97 -30.47 39.19
C GLU A 1073 0.59 -30.32 37.66
N GLY A 1074 0.88 -31.33 36.80
CA GLY A 1074 0.27 -31.59 35.45
C GLY A 1074 0.62 -30.66 34.26
N GLY A 1075 0.53 -31.03 32.96
CA GLY A 1075 0.26 -32.32 32.27
C GLY A 1075 0.09 -32.18 30.72
N GLN A 1076 0.54 -33.16 29.91
CA GLN A 1076 0.34 -33.31 28.43
C GLN A 1076 -0.89 -34.21 28.12
N PRO A 1077 -1.39 -34.48 26.87
CA PRO A 1077 -0.79 -34.34 25.51
C PRO A 1077 -1.73 -33.86 24.35
N GLN A 1078 -1.33 -34.09 23.09
CA GLN A 1078 -2.12 -34.12 21.82
C GLN A 1078 -3.17 -35.28 21.80
N GLU A 1079 -4.05 -35.54 20.82
CA GLU A 1079 -4.23 -35.20 19.37
C GLU A 1079 -5.77 -34.92 19.09
N SER A 1080 -6.49 -35.06 17.95
CA SER A 1080 -6.34 -35.60 16.57
C SER A 1080 -7.29 -34.91 15.55
N GLU A 1081 -7.28 -35.35 14.29
CA GLU A 1081 -8.08 -34.82 13.15
C GLU A 1081 -9.37 -35.65 12.83
N ASP A 1082 -10.00 -35.37 11.67
CA ASP A 1082 -10.87 -36.25 10.85
C ASP A 1082 -12.37 -36.53 11.21
N GLN A 1083 -13.32 -36.69 10.26
CA GLN A 1083 -13.47 -36.20 8.86
C GLN A 1083 -14.95 -36.39 8.37
N ARG A 1084 -15.62 -35.35 7.77
CA ARG A 1084 -16.27 -35.45 6.40
C ARG A 1084 -17.81 -35.36 5.92
N ALA A 1085 -19.03 -35.08 6.44
CA ALA A 1085 -20.44 -34.88 5.74
C ALA A 1085 -21.11 -35.48 4.41
N ARG A 1086 -22.48 -35.51 4.28
CA ARG A 1086 -23.46 -35.69 3.12
C ARG A 1086 -24.10 -37.08 2.68
N ALA A 1087 -25.44 -37.24 2.70
CA ALA A 1087 -26.28 -37.90 1.63
C ALA A 1087 -27.78 -37.43 1.66
N GLU A 1088 -28.60 -37.56 0.59
CA GLU A 1088 -30.04 -37.13 0.44
C GLU A 1088 -30.82 -38.24 -0.36
N ALA A 1089 -31.95 -38.16 -1.13
CA ALA A 1089 -33.01 -37.19 -1.52
C ALA A 1089 -34.16 -37.89 -2.34
N GLY A 1090 -35.42 -37.44 -2.19
CA GLY A 1090 -36.60 -37.95 -2.93
C GLY A 1090 -37.31 -39.14 -2.23
N GLU A 1091 -38.63 -39.37 -2.31
CA GLU A 1091 -39.72 -38.78 -3.14
C GLU A 1091 -41.02 -38.44 -2.30
N ARG A 1092 -42.22 -38.38 -2.93
CA ARG A 1092 -43.55 -38.01 -2.36
C ARG A 1092 -44.43 -39.24 -2.02
N PRO A 1093 -45.49 -39.14 -1.18
CA PRO A 1093 -46.87 -38.84 -1.65
C PRO A 1093 -47.73 -37.95 -0.69
N GLY A 1094 -49.06 -37.88 -0.88
CA GLY A 1094 -50.04 -37.04 -0.13
C GLY A 1094 -50.63 -37.69 1.16
N ASP A 1095 -51.74 -37.22 1.75
CA ASP A 1095 -52.87 -36.46 1.16
C ASP A 1095 -53.77 -35.68 2.19
N ARG A 1096 -54.61 -34.75 1.69
CA ARG A 1096 -55.86 -34.14 2.22
C ARG A 1096 -56.04 -33.59 3.66
N ALA A 1097 -56.19 -32.26 3.67
CA ALA A 1097 -57.10 -31.35 4.42
C ALA A 1097 -58.34 -31.88 5.21
N GLY A 1098 -58.75 -31.11 6.24
CA GLY A 1098 -60.05 -31.20 6.94
C GLY A 1098 -60.35 -29.97 7.83
N ASP A 1099 -61.60 -29.46 7.81
CA ASP A 1099 -62.00 -28.12 8.27
C ASP A 1099 -62.36 -27.97 9.78
N ARG A 1100 -62.50 -26.69 10.19
CA ARG A 1100 -63.00 -26.10 11.45
C ARG A 1100 -64.15 -26.83 12.18
N GLN A 1101 -64.26 -26.62 13.51
CA GLN A 1101 -65.28 -25.73 14.15
C GLN A 1101 -65.16 -25.68 15.70
N GLY A 1102 -65.86 -24.76 16.38
CA GLY A 1102 -66.27 -24.95 17.80
C GLY A 1102 -65.69 -24.04 18.90
N ARG A 1103 -65.92 -22.72 18.85
CA ARG A 1103 -65.84 -21.78 20.02
C ARG A 1103 -67.01 -22.02 21.02
N PRO A 1104 -67.04 -21.42 22.24
CA PRO A 1104 -65.95 -20.99 23.15
C PRO A 1104 -66.23 -21.32 24.65
N GLY A 1105 -65.32 -20.93 25.56
CA GLY A 1105 -65.61 -20.84 27.01
C GLY A 1105 -64.45 -20.25 27.81
N GLU A 1106 -64.69 -19.23 28.63
CA GLU A 1106 -63.65 -18.52 29.39
C GLU A 1106 -63.58 -18.91 30.88
N ARG A 1107 -62.35 -19.09 31.37
CA ARG A 1107 -61.84 -18.75 32.71
C ARG A 1107 -60.31 -18.65 32.60
N ARG A 1108 -59.69 -17.64 33.21
CA ARG A 1108 -58.26 -17.37 32.99
C ARG A 1108 -57.58 -16.77 34.23
N ALA A 1109 -57.01 -17.65 35.06
CA ALA A 1109 -56.14 -17.34 36.18
C ALA A 1109 -55.23 -18.56 36.47
N GLU A 1110 -54.09 -18.31 37.12
CA GLU A 1110 -53.12 -19.30 37.61
C GLU A 1110 -52.39 -20.13 36.53
N GLY A 1111 -51.20 -20.67 36.85
CA GLY A 1111 -50.37 -21.42 35.89
C GLY A 1111 -48.85 -21.45 36.10
N VAL A 1112 -48.30 -20.67 37.05
CA VAL A 1112 -46.97 -20.90 37.65
C VAL A 1112 -47.20 -21.78 38.87
N PRO A 1113 -46.62 -23.00 38.98
CA PRO A 1113 -45.22 -23.24 39.41
C PRO A 1113 -44.60 -24.46 38.67
N PRO A 1114 -43.55 -25.19 39.13
CA PRO A 1114 -42.51 -24.95 40.16
C PRO A 1114 -41.11 -24.71 39.52
N SER A 1115 -40.05 -24.24 40.19
CA SER A 1115 -39.45 -24.50 41.51
C SER A 1115 -38.62 -25.79 41.62
N GLU A 1116 -37.30 -25.59 41.64
CA GLU A 1116 -36.22 -26.41 42.23
C GLU A 1116 -35.62 -27.62 41.46
N ARG A 1117 -34.27 -27.63 41.43
CA ARG A 1117 -33.34 -28.72 41.06
C ARG A 1117 -33.35 -29.22 39.62
N GLY A 1118 -33.17 -28.30 38.67
CA GLY A 1118 -32.35 -28.61 37.49
C GLY A 1118 -30.86 -28.68 37.86
N GLN A 1119 -30.16 -29.72 37.41
CA GLN A 1119 -28.71 -29.90 37.60
C GLN A 1119 -28.05 -30.05 36.22
N GLU A 1120 -27.97 -28.94 35.51
CA GLU A 1120 -27.73 -28.85 34.07
C GLU A 1120 -26.94 -27.54 33.85
N LEU A 1121 -25.63 -27.58 33.60
CA LEU A 1121 -24.86 -27.96 32.41
C LEU A 1121 -24.36 -26.71 31.66
N ALA A 1122 -23.17 -26.83 31.07
CA ALA A 1122 -22.52 -25.74 30.35
C ALA A 1122 -23.18 -25.52 28.96
N PRO A 1123 -22.94 -24.38 28.29
CA PRO A 1123 -23.15 -24.24 26.85
C PRO A 1123 -22.12 -25.08 26.05
N ALA A 1124 -22.16 -26.40 26.24
CA ALA A 1124 -21.58 -27.34 25.31
C ALA A 1124 -22.37 -27.31 23.99
N GLN A 1125 -21.73 -27.71 22.89
CA GLN A 1125 -22.43 -27.88 21.62
C GLN A 1125 -23.41 -29.05 21.72
N ALA A 1126 -24.70 -28.73 21.78
CA ALA A 1126 -25.79 -29.62 21.44
C ALA A 1126 -26.65 -28.92 20.37
N GLY A 1127 -27.27 -29.62 19.43
CA GLY A 1127 -27.55 -31.06 19.46
C GLY A 1127 -29.03 -31.34 19.74
N ASP A 1128 -29.89 -30.60 19.04
CA ASP A 1128 -31.30 -30.90 18.84
C ASP A 1128 -31.43 -31.11 17.32
N ALA A 1129 -31.76 -32.29 16.79
CA ALA A 1129 -32.82 -33.21 17.17
C ALA A 1129 -32.75 -33.94 18.53
N ARG A 1130 -33.83 -33.79 19.31
CA ARG A 1130 -34.52 -34.86 20.03
C ARG A 1130 -36.04 -34.69 20.06
N ASP A 1131 -36.68 -35.24 19.02
CA ASP A 1131 -37.69 -36.29 19.21
C ASP A 1131 -37.64 -37.17 17.94
N THR A 1132 -37.73 -38.50 17.97
CA THR A 1132 -38.38 -39.37 18.96
C THR A 1132 -37.45 -40.38 19.63
N GLY A 1133 -37.87 -40.86 20.80
CA GLY A 1133 -37.15 -41.84 21.62
C GLY A 1133 -37.24 -43.29 21.14
N THR A 1134 -36.63 -44.18 21.93
CA THR A 1134 -36.53 -45.63 21.70
C THR A 1134 -37.88 -46.30 21.41
N ILE A 1135 -37.97 -46.96 20.26
CA ILE A 1135 -38.80 -48.16 20.09
C ILE A 1135 -37.87 -49.33 19.76
N ASP A 1136 -38.15 -50.46 20.41
CA ASP A 1136 -37.41 -51.72 20.31
C ASP A 1136 -37.50 -52.32 18.90
N GLY A 1137 -36.41 -52.92 18.40
CA GLY A 1137 -36.33 -53.45 17.04
C GLY A 1137 -34.90 -53.49 16.48
N GLY A 1138 -34.25 -54.65 16.52
CA GLY A 1138 -32.87 -54.83 16.05
C GLY A 1138 -32.71 -54.82 14.53
N GLY A 1139 -31.61 -54.25 14.02
CA GLY A 1139 -31.30 -54.21 12.59
C GLY A 1139 -29.86 -53.83 12.22
N SER A 1140 -29.08 -54.83 11.81
CA SER A 1140 -27.89 -54.74 10.93
C SER A 1140 -26.80 -53.70 11.22
N THR A 1141 -25.72 -54.12 11.86
CA THR A 1141 -24.40 -53.44 11.76
C THR A 1141 -23.83 -53.57 10.33
N GLY A 1142 -23.23 -52.52 9.78
CA GLY A 1142 -22.60 -52.57 8.44
C GLY A 1142 -21.52 -51.49 8.24
N PRO A 1143 -20.64 -51.63 7.23
CA PRO A 1143 -19.49 -50.74 7.04
C PRO A 1143 -19.88 -49.32 6.58
N ARG A 1144 -19.05 -48.33 6.95
CA ARG A 1144 -19.20 -46.91 6.61
C ARG A 1144 -17.93 -46.37 5.98
N GLY A 1145 -18.04 -45.47 5.01
CA GLY A 1145 -16.90 -44.79 4.39
C GLY A 1145 -17.29 -43.48 3.69
N PRO A 1146 -16.36 -42.86 2.94
CA PRO A 1146 -16.49 -41.47 2.55
C PRO A 1146 -17.59 -41.19 1.53
N PHE A 1147 -18.07 -42.17 0.75
CA PHE A 1147 -19.11 -41.89 -0.23
C PHE A 1147 -20.54 -42.12 0.29
N THR A 1148 -20.75 -42.62 1.51
CA THR A 1148 -22.09 -42.98 2.03
C THR A 1148 -22.62 -42.12 3.19
N ASP A 1149 -21.77 -41.78 4.17
CA ASP A 1149 -22.21 -41.19 5.45
C ASP A 1149 -22.15 -39.64 5.46
N GLU A 1150 -22.21 -39.02 6.65
CA GLU A 1150 -21.51 -37.76 6.95
C GLU A 1150 -19.98 -37.92 6.77
N ARG A 1151 -19.52 -38.46 5.61
CA ARG A 1151 -18.11 -38.61 5.20
C ARG A 1151 -17.73 -38.20 3.73
N PHE A 1152 -18.43 -37.31 2.99
CA PHE A 1152 -17.82 -36.35 1.99
C PHE A 1152 -18.05 -34.74 2.04
N ARG A 1153 -17.20 -34.00 2.82
CA ARG A 1153 -16.95 -32.56 3.25
C ARG A 1153 -15.43 -32.14 3.26
N GLN A 1154 -14.56 -32.77 4.09
CA GLN A 1154 -13.08 -32.54 4.31
C GLN A 1154 -11.94 -33.43 3.65
N TRP A 1155 -12.02 -34.70 3.20
CA TRP A 1155 -10.99 -35.42 2.35
C TRP A 1155 -10.86 -34.96 0.90
N ALA A 1156 -11.94 -34.51 0.27
CA ALA A 1156 -11.89 -33.63 -0.90
C ALA A 1156 -11.45 -32.21 -0.49
N GLY A 1157 -11.35 -31.94 0.82
CA GLY A 1157 -10.49 -30.88 1.39
C GLY A 1157 -9.05 -31.36 1.28
N ARG A 1158 -8.60 -32.44 1.94
CA ARG A 1158 -7.26 -33.06 1.74
C ARG A 1158 -6.83 -33.17 0.25
N LEU A 1159 -7.75 -33.42 -0.69
CA LEU A 1159 -7.52 -33.47 -2.15
C LEU A 1159 -7.36 -32.07 -2.79
N ARG A 1160 -8.00 -31.06 -2.23
CA ARG A 1160 -7.83 -29.64 -2.56
C ARG A 1160 -6.63 -29.02 -1.84
N ASP A 1161 -6.34 -29.45 -0.63
CA ASP A 1161 -5.13 -29.11 0.11
C ASP A 1161 -3.92 -29.73 -0.64
N VAL A 1162 -4.08 -30.96 -1.17
CA VAL A 1162 -3.20 -31.57 -2.19
C VAL A 1162 -3.16 -30.71 -3.47
N GLU A 1163 -4.29 -30.24 -4.01
CA GLU A 1163 -4.32 -29.33 -5.17
C GLU A 1163 -3.47 -28.06 -4.90
N ASP A 1164 -3.58 -27.45 -3.72
CA ASP A 1164 -2.82 -26.26 -3.33
C ASP A 1164 -1.33 -26.55 -3.04
N MET A 1165 -1.00 -27.76 -2.55
CA MET A 1165 0.38 -28.26 -2.37
C MET A 1165 1.07 -28.65 -3.69
N LEU A 1166 0.31 -28.97 -4.73
CA LEU A 1166 0.86 -29.52 -5.98
C LEU A 1166 1.54 -28.42 -6.82
N PRO A 1167 2.86 -28.55 -7.10
CA PRO A 1167 3.64 -27.48 -7.70
C PRO A 1167 3.32 -27.26 -9.17
N GLN A 1168 3.00 -28.31 -9.93
CA GLN A 1168 2.76 -28.25 -11.38
C GLN A 1168 1.28 -28.11 -11.68
N ARG A 1169 0.94 -27.17 -12.58
CA ARG A 1169 -0.44 -26.91 -13.00
C ARG A 1169 -1.21 -28.17 -13.44
N ASP A 1170 -0.60 -29.04 -14.22
CA ASP A 1170 -1.29 -30.20 -14.81
C ASP A 1170 -1.77 -31.20 -13.75
N LEU A 1171 -0.99 -31.35 -12.67
CA LEU A 1171 -1.34 -32.16 -11.50
C LEU A 1171 -2.46 -31.50 -10.67
N ARG A 1172 -2.46 -30.16 -10.55
CA ARG A 1172 -3.57 -29.41 -9.92
C ARG A 1172 -4.87 -29.58 -10.69
N GLU A 1173 -4.84 -29.40 -12.02
CA GLU A 1173 -6.02 -29.60 -12.85
C GLU A 1173 -6.52 -31.06 -12.77
N GLU A 1174 -5.64 -32.04 -12.56
CA GLU A 1174 -6.02 -33.43 -12.35
C GLU A 1174 -6.69 -33.65 -11.00
N ALA A 1175 -6.13 -33.12 -9.90
CA ALA A 1175 -6.77 -33.11 -8.58
C ALA A 1175 -8.16 -32.45 -8.61
N ALA A 1176 -8.28 -31.29 -9.26
CA ALA A 1176 -9.55 -30.58 -9.47
C ALA A 1176 -10.57 -31.39 -10.29
N ARG A 1177 -10.13 -32.03 -11.39
CA ARG A 1177 -10.98 -32.93 -12.20
C ARG A 1177 -11.51 -34.10 -11.38
N ILE A 1178 -10.71 -34.67 -10.48
CA ILE A 1178 -11.11 -35.74 -9.56
C ILE A 1178 -12.10 -35.21 -8.51
N TRP A 1179 -11.83 -34.05 -7.94
CA TRP A 1179 -12.67 -33.37 -6.96
C TRP A 1179 -14.08 -33.10 -7.50
N ASP A 1180 -14.19 -32.56 -8.71
CA ASP A 1180 -15.47 -32.28 -9.37
C ASP A 1180 -16.24 -33.56 -9.71
N ARG A 1181 -15.56 -34.62 -10.20
CA ARG A 1181 -16.19 -35.93 -10.44
C ARG A 1181 -16.73 -36.53 -9.14
N ALA A 1182 -15.92 -36.56 -8.10
CA ALA A 1182 -16.33 -37.05 -6.79
C ALA A 1182 -17.49 -36.20 -6.23
N ARG A 1183 -17.46 -34.88 -6.42
CA ARG A 1183 -18.54 -33.95 -6.05
C ARG A 1183 -19.83 -34.21 -6.83
N ALA A 1184 -19.74 -34.54 -8.11
CA ALA A 1184 -20.86 -34.85 -8.99
C ALA A 1184 -21.51 -36.19 -8.63
N ILE A 1185 -20.74 -37.28 -8.58
CA ILE A 1185 -21.22 -38.62 -8.16
C ILE A 1185 -21.89 -38.52 -6.79
N ARG A 1186 -21.27 -37.82 -5.84
CA ARG A 1186 -21.88 -37.57 -4.53
C ARG A 1186 -23.19 -36.80 -4.66
N ALA A 1187 -23.25 -35.77 -5.50
CA ALA A 1187 -24.45 -34.95 -5.73
C ALA A 1187 -25.51 -35.62 -6.64
N GLU A 1188 -25.30 -36.87 -7.05
CA GLU A 1188 -26.25 -37.73 -7.77
C GLU A 1188 -26.73 -38.89 -6.90
N SER A 1189 -25.80 -39.57 -6.19
CA SER A 1189 -26.13 -40.47 -5.07
C SER A 1189 -26.94 -39.75 -3.99
N ARG A 1190 -26.59 -38.49 -3.65
CA ARG A 1190 -27.49 -37.59 -2.91
C ARG A 1190 -28.86 -37.53 -3.59
N ARG A 1191 -28.94 -37.08 -4.86
CA ARG A 1191 -30.20 -36.66 -5.48
C ARG A 1191 -31.26 -37.76 -5.70
N HIS A 1192 -30.90 -39.03 -5.51
CA HIS A 1192 -31.77 -40.16 -5.81
C HIS A 1192 -31.92 -41.17 -4.66
N SER A 1193 -31.44 -40.88 -3.44
CA SER A 1193 -31.47 -41.80 -2.29
C SER A 1193 -30.91 -43.20 -2.58
N LYS A 1194 -29.89 -43.28 -3.45
CA LYS A 1194 -29.28 -44.53 -3.90
C LYS A 1194 -27.81 -44.58 -3.50
N GLU A 1195 -27.33 -45.77 -3.16
CA GLU A 1195 -25.90 -46.00 -2.96
C GLU A 1195 -25.12 -45.52 -4.19
N PRO A 1196 -23.93 -44.93 -4.01
CA PRO A 1196 -23.10 -44.51 -5.14
C PRO A 1196 -22.75 -45.74 -6.00
N GLN A 1197 -22.77 -45.57 -7.32
CA GLN A 1197 -22.34 -46.63 -8.23
C GLN A 1197 -20.84 -46.87 -8.02
N TRP A 1198 -20.48 -47.96 -7.32
CA TRP A 1198 -19.10 -48.22 -6.92
C TRP A 1198 -18.15 -48.37 -8.11
N ASP A 1199 -18.61 -48.95 -9.21
CA ASP A 1199 -17.86 -49.01 -10.48
C ASP A 1199 -17.54 -47.60 -11.03
N LEU A 1200 -18.46 -46.64 -10.84
CA LEU A 1200 -18.30 -45.25 -11.26
C LEU A 1200 -17.35 -44.48 -10.33
N VAL A 1201 -17.42 -44.71 -9.01
CA VAL A 1201 -16.44 -44.19 -8.04
C VAL A 1201 -15.05 -44.74 -8.35
N GLN A 1202 -14.95 -46.04 -8.65
CA GLN A 1202 -13.69 -46.69 -8.99
C GLN A 1202 -13.08 -46.10 -10.27
N MET A 1203 -13.86 -46.02 -11.35
CA MET A 1203 -13.38 -45.53 -12.65
C MET A 1203 -13.13 -44.01 -12.69
N GLN A 1204 -13.96 -43.20 -12.03
CA GLN A 1204 -13.89 -41.74 -12.15
C GLN A 1204 -13.13 -41.04 -11.01
N VAL A 1205 -12.92 -41.71 -9.88
CA VAL A 1205 -12.25 -41.13 -8.70
C VAL A 1205 -11.05 -41.98 -8.26
N MET A 1206 -11.21 -43.29 -8.00
CA MET A 1206 -10.10 -44.10 -7.44
C MET A 1206 -8.96 -44.31 -8.43
N ASN A 1207 -9.25 -44.77 -9.64
CA ASN A 1207 -8.22 -45.01 -10.65
C ASN A 1207 -7.45 -43.70 -10.99
N PRO A 1208 -8.12 -42.54 -11.18
CA PRO A 1208 -7.45 -41.25 -11.28
C PRO A 1208 -6.63 -40.81 -10.06
N LEU A 1209 -7.07 -41.10 -8.81
CA LEU A 1209 -6.27 -40.79 -7.62
C LEU A 1209 -4.98 -41.61 -7.57
N VAL A 1210 -5.05 -42.90 -7.92
CA VAL A 1210 -3.88 -43.79 -8.02
C VAL A 1210 -2.91 -43.28 -9.10
N GLU A 1211 -3.43 -42.85 -10.26
CA GLU A 1211 -2.64 -42.26 -11.34
C GLU A 1211 -2.00 -40.93 -10.94
N LEU A 1212 -2.75 -40.02 -10.31
CA LEU A 1212 -2.24 -38.75 -9.78
C LEU A 1212 -1.13 -38.98 -8.76
N ARG A 1213 -1.34 -39.88 -7.79
CA ARG A 1213 -0.31 -40.29 -6.81
C ARG A 1213 0.93 -40.83 -7.51
N GLN A 1214 0.77 -41.65 -8.55
CA GLN A 1214 1.89 -42.20 -9.30
C GLN A 1214 2.71 -41.08 -9.97
N ARG A 1215 2.07 -40.16 -10.69
CA ARG A 1215 2.72 -38.98 -11.30
C ARG A 1215 3.42 -38.10 -10.27
N VAL A 1216 2.81 -37.89 -9.09
CA VAL A 1216 3.42 -37.19 -7.95
C VAL A 1216 4.67 -37.91 -7.43
N SER A 1217 4.66 -39.24 -7.36
CA SER A 1217 5.83 -40.03 -6.95
C SER A 1217 6.95 -40.04 -8.00
N GLU A 1218 6.60 -40.08 -9.29
CA GLU A 1218 7.55 -39.93 -10.41
C GLU A 1218 8.22 -38.55 -10.39
N ARG A 1219 7.44 -37.47 -10.18
CA ARG A 1219 7.97 -36.11 -10.03
C ARG A 1219 8.88 -35.97 -8.81
N LEU A 1220 8.52 -36.57 -7.67
CA LEU A 1220 9.36 -36.56 -6.47
C LEU A 1220 10.68 -37.29 -6.68
N ALA A 1221 10.69 -38.40 -7.43
CA ALA A 1221 11.91 -39.12 -7.80
C ALA A 1221 12.80 -38.30 -8.78
N GLN A 1222 12.20 -37.56 -9.72
CA GLN A 1222 12.95 -36.66 -10.61
C GLN A 1222 13.68 -35.54 -9.86
N LEU A 1223 13.10 -35.01 -8.78
CA LEU A 1223 13.77 -33.99 -7.95
C LEU A 1223 14.94 -34.59 -7.18
N GLN A 1224 14.70 -35.71 -6.47
CA GLN A 1224 15.73 -36.39 -5.67
C GLN A 1224 16.91 -36.89 -6.52
N SER A 1225 16.66 -37.34 -7.75
CA SER A 1225 17.72 -37.74 -8.70
C SER A 1225 18.53 -36.57 -9.29
N LYS A 1226 18.05 -35.33 -9.18
CA LYS A 1226 18.83 -34.13 -9.54
C LYS A 1226 19.67 -33.57 -8.38
N GLU A 1227 19.31 -33.86 -7.14
CA GLU A 1227 20.10 -33.47 -5.96
C GLU A 1227 21.18 -34.51 -5.63
N ALA A 1228 20.96 -35.79 -5.96
CA ALA A 1228 21.96 -36.84 -5.84
C ALA A 1228 23.00 -36.76 -6.98
N MET A 1229 24.26 -36.45 -6.66
CA MET A 1229 25.37 -36.50 -7.62
C MET A 1229 25.65 -37.95 -8.08
N VAL A 1230 25.04 -38.34 -9.20
CA VAL A 1230 25.29 -39.60 -9.92
C VAL A 1230 25.50 -39.29 -11.41
N PRO A 1231 26.46 -39.93 -12.12
CA PRO A 1231 26.69 -39.66 -13.54
C PRO A 1231 25.47 -39.88 -14.44
N ILE A 1232 25.35 -39.01 -15.44
CA ILE A 1232 24.26 -39.00 -16.42
C ILE A 1232 24.41 -40.20 -17.37
N ASP A 1233 23.57 -41.23 -17.19
CA ASP A 1233 22.90 -41.99 -18.27
C ASP A 1233 22.11 -43.19 -17.70
N ARG A 1234 20.83 -42.97 -17.36
CA ARG A 1234 19.72 -43.96 -17.33
C ARG A 1234 18.44 -43.30 -16.81
N ASP A 1235 17.40 -43.27 -17.64
CA ASP A 1235 16.04 -43.04 -17.14
C ASP A 1235 15.60 -44.23 -16.26
N PRO A 1236 14.87 -43.99 -15.15
CA PRO A 1236 14.28 -45.08 -14.37
C PRO A 1236 13.18 -45.79 -15.16
N VAL A 1237 13.21 -47.13 -15.15
CA VAL A 1237 12.15 -47.95 -15.75
C VAL A 1237 10.85 -47.73 -14.96
N PRO A 1238 9.72 -47.33 -15.61
CA PRO A 1238 8.46 -47.14 -14.90
C PRO A 1238 7.98 -48.43 -14.22
N ASP A 1239 7.46 -48.34 -12.99
CA ASP A 1239 7.18 -49.49 -12.12
C ASP A 1239 6.35 -50.61 -12.79
N ARG A 1240 5.36 -50.25 -13.62
CA ARG A 1240 4.54 -51.19 -14.41
C ARG A 1240 5.34 -52.10 -15.36
N PHE A 1241 6.59 -51.75 -15.64
CA PHE A 1241 7.55 -52.52 -16.43
C PHE A 1241 8.75 -52.99 -15.60
N ALA A 1242 8.89 -52.61 -14.33
CA ALA A 1242 10.03 -53.01 -13.51
C ALA A 1242 10.11 -54.54 -13.34
N GLU A 1243 8.98 -55.21 -13.05
CA GLU A 1243 8.94 -56.69 -13.01
C GLU A 1243 9.11 -57.33 -14.41
N LEU A 1244 8.54 -56.75 -15.47
CA LEU A 1244 8.69 -57.27 -16.83
C LEU A 1244 10.13 -57.15 -17.35
N VAL A 1245 10.81 -56.05 -17.07
CA VAL A 1245 12.22 -55.82 -17.42
C VAL A 1245 13.13 -56.66 -16.55
N ARG A 1246 12.84 -56.81 -15.25
CA ARG A 1246 13.53 -57.74 -14.36
C ARG A 1246 13.41 -59.18 -14.86
N ALA A 1247 12.19 -59.64 -15.15
CA ALA A 1247 11.95 -60.98 -15.70
C ALA A 1247 12.61 -61.16 -17.07
N TYR A 1248 12.63 -60.13 -17.93
CA TYR A 1248 13.34 -60.16 -19.20
C TYR A 1248 14.85 -60.36 -19.01
N PHE A 1249 15.49 -59.64 -18.08
CA PHE A 1249 16.91 -59.80 -17.79
C PHE A 1249 17.24 -61.07 -16.99
N GLU A 1250 16.36 -61.54 -16.10
CA GLU A 1250 16.51 -62.83 -15.41
C GLU A 1250 16.40 -64.00 -16.42
N ASN A 1251 15.49 -63.93 -17.41
CA ASN A 1251 15.43 -64.90 -18.52
C ASN A 1251 16.64 -64.80 -19.46
N LEU A 1252 17.14 -63.58 -19.77
CA LEU A 1252 18.38 -63.41 -20.54
C LEU A 1252 19.59 -64.04 -19.81
N GLY A 1253 19.64 -63.91 -18.48
CA GLY A 1253 20.69 -64.51 -17.65
C GLY A 1253 20.62 -66.04 -17.56
N GLN A 1254 19.42 -66.63 -17.62
CA GLN A 1254 19.23 -68.08 -17.63
C GLN A 1254 19.49 -68.73 -19.01
N GLY A 1255 19.57 -67.94 -20.09
CA GLY A 1255 19.94 -68.40 -21.43
C GLY A 1255 21.45 -68.62 -21.65
N ALA A 1256 22.27 -68.55 -20.60
CA ALA A 1256 23.74 -68.55 -20.68
C ALA A 1256 24.42 -69.50 -19.67
N GLN A 1257 24.04 -70.79 -19.71
CA GLN A 1257 24.80 -71.92 -19.14
C GLN A 1257 24.86 -73.08 -20.13
#